data_AF-A0A3P7GGU6-F1
#
_entry.id   AF-A0A3P7GGU6-F1
#
_cell.length_a   1.000
_cell.length_b   1.000
_cell.length_c   1.000
_cell.angle_alpha   90.00
_cell.angle_beta   90.00
_cell.angle_gamma   90.00
#
_symmetry.space_group_name_H-M   'P 1'
#
loop_
_entity.id
_entity.type
_entity.pdbx_description
1 polymer ?
#
loop_
_entity_poly.entity_id
_entity_poly.type
_entity_poly.pdbx_seq_one_letter_code
_entity_poly.pdbx_strand_id
1 'polypeptide(L)'
;MILSRIFLFAIVIKCLLLLSSAQQIPQQNPVPSTNQQNLNPGQEGAKIFSGRDSNSAHVNLVPFGPEAGDQKVHPGMLTSGQTINLHMFFPFYGGLYNYSVLSVNGYIAFATVLDQGPTINVGVESTNWPQQQDPAMIAPYLCKQQIVQNPSPGLKTGVYYRLMLRQSLFGHGSNINIPFGGTMEQSSFFRQPASQACPSTSDSYVHCDHNSDYFLDQMMRWLQEGVAGAAAFRADAALVVTWYNTASAIVGRSDIDAGQLSTYQAIWLTDQPGRLSYVILNYDKLGFDAADFRMNSRSGRCQALFNGGNHTGSVPVDPTFMYKNTPTILAQRSGVPHMVRGRYMFRVDDVVRPAGCSNKTGGTYPMLIYPNIANMLGETSVDVNALCLDRSQTYVLMIEQRQTASCTVINSAIARCHLPKIYDWGTKTVYFQPQSGSHQEDKAFVGYIYFVPPTLDPMRLDIGNVYEWFRNPILKTVMPITWYPRNFTNPDLDYKDYSIRISDDQLYSVQLGLYVIGYREAADDQIKKFRPEHRVLCRLATYTNRNSPDYRWKPQEEKINLYQVEKWYLTDWERTNTLYSYRFGYLKLAPVTANEDTSQHLTHLPSGLVSPPISIHWLWTINNPQFVSSTYSQQDAESRMHFVSTKATEICHDWFAEDGAQYNFIRDTETNASCPCVESQARVDIGRFMPHPRCSQLHFCYPASHEGNQTTLAQPRTHTGVGDLYAKEIFRDITCQTMIGAKNCYMSAQNIYGSYAGEGSGYESEKTARFQTHYGQVCCYDEEGKLMQTSYQPVIKVTDDTPYNPGYPLRAYEFGTDPYIGQFEVPGLSVFYHDYMPYFFCCKYAKFRCQLFYWRRPSSGCQQYQPPAV
;
A
#
# COMPACT_ATOMS: atom_id res chain seq x y z
N MET A 1 55.03 -33.80 0.20
CA MET A 1 55.05 -33.17 -1.15
C MET A 1 54.62 -34.10 -2.30
N ILE A 2 54.56 -35.42 -2.12
CA ILE A 2 54.21 -36.38 -3.20
C ILE A 2 52.69 -36.47 -3.46
N LEU A 3 51.83 -36.31 -2.45
CA LEU A 3 50.37 -36.41 -2.62
C LEU A 3 49.72 -35.28 -3.45
N SER A 4 50.29 -34.07 -3.45
CA SER A 4 49.74 -32.95 -4.23
C SER A 4 49.98 -33.11 -5.75
N ARG A 5 51.05 -33.81 -6.15
CA ARG A 5 51.34 -34.07 -7.58
C ARG A 5 50.42 -35.11 -8.20
N ILE A 6 49.93 -36.07 -7.41
CA ILE A 6 49.00 -37.11 -7.90
C ILE A 6 47.62 -36.51 -8.22
N PHE A 7 47.17 -35.55 -7.41
CA PHE A 7 45.87 -34.89 -7.62
C PHE A 7 45.84 -33.98 -8.86
N LEU A 8 46.94 -33.26 -9.15
CA LEU A 8 47.00 -32.45 -10.38
C LEU A 8 47.07 -33.31 -11.66
N PHE A 9 47.77 -34.45 -11.61
CA PHE A 9 47.88 -35.34 -12.78
C PHE A 9 46.54 -36.00 -13.13
N ALA A 10 45.71 -36.32 -12.13
CA ALA A 10 44.38 -36.91 -12.35
C ALA A 10 43.37 -35.92 -12.99
N ILE A 11 43.50 -34.61 -12.70
CA ILE A 11 42.60 -33.58 -13.24
C ILE A 11 42.99 -33.21 -14.68
N VAL A 12 44.29 -33.14 -14.99
CA VAL A 12 44.77 -32.81 -16.34
C VAL A 12 44.46 -33.95 -17.34
N ILE A 13 44.56 -35.22 -16.92
CA ILE A 13 44.18 -36.36 -17.78
C ILE A 13 42.67 -36.40 -18.05
N LYS A 14 41.82 -35.99 -17.09
CA LYS A 14 40.37 -35.91 -17.34
C LYS A 14 39.97 -34.74 -18.25
N CYS A 15 40.72 -33.64 -18.26
CA CYS A 15 40.42 -32.48 -19.13
C CYS A 15 40.94 -32.63 -20.57
N LEU A 16 41.99 -33.42 -20.81
CA LEU A 16 42.56 -33.59 -22.16
C LEU A 16 41.92 -34.73 -22.98
N LEU A 17 41.13 -35.61 -22.37
CA LEU A 17 40.50 -36.75 -23.05
C LEU A 17 39.05 -36.51 -23.51
N LEU A 18 38.52 -35.28 -23.42
CA LEU A 18 37.17 -34.94 -23.86
C LEU A 18 37.11 -33.96 -25.06
N LEU A 19 38.24 -33.70 -25.72
CA LEU A 19 38.33 -32.93 -26.96
C LEU A 19 39.05 -33.77 -28.04
N SER A 20 38.31 -34.68 -28.68
CA SER A 20 38.46 -35.07 -30.09
C SER A 20 38.05 -36.53 -30.33
N SER A 21 36.81 -36.75 -30.74
CA SER A 21 36.47 -37.84 -31.67
C SER A 21 35.05 -37.62 -32.18
N ALA A 22 34.97 -36.92 -33.31
CA ALA A 22 33.86 -37.06 -34.22
C ALA A 22 33.84 -38.51 -34.71
N GLN A 23 32.86 -39.30 -34.27
CA GLN A 23 32.51 -40.57 -34.90
C GLN A 23 31.03 -40.52 -35.29
N GLN A 24 30.81 -40.52 -36.61
CA GLN A 24 29.55 -40.88 -37.23
C GLN A 24 29.17 -42.30 -36.79
N ILE A 25 27.95 -42.47 -36.31
CA ILE A 25 27.27 -43.77 -36.26
C ILE A 25 25.89 -43.58 -36.90
N PRO A 26 25.47 -44.48 -37.83
CA PRO A 26 24.35 -44.24 -38.72
C PRO A 26 23.03 -44.86 -38.24
N GLN A 27 22.00 -44.60 -39.05
CA GLN A 27 20.71 -45.31 -39.20
C GLN A 27 19.58 -44.97 -38.23
N GLN A 28 18.63 -44.22 -38.80
CA GLN A 28 17.19 -44.51 -38.84
C GLN A 28 16.72 -45.61 -37.88
N ASN A 29 15.96 -45.23 -36.85
CA ASN A 29 14.86 -46.05 -36.37
C ASN A 29 13.69 -45.16 -35.92
N PRO A 30 12.44 -45.57 -36.19
CA PRO A 30 11.30 -44.67 -36.31
C PRO A 30 10.69 -44.34 -34.95
N VAL A 31 10.15 -43.13 -34.86
CA VAL A 31 9.38 -42.61 -33.72
C VAL A 31 8.20 -43.53 -33.40
N PRO A 32 8.19 -44.23 -32.25
CA PRO A 32 6.99 -44.93 -31.80
C PRO A 32 6.04 -43.91 -31.19
N SER A 33 4.82 -43.95 -31.70
CA SER A 33 3.64 -43.24 -31.20
C SER A 33 3.25 -43.68 -29.79
N THR A 34 2.77 -42.70 -29.02
CA THR A 34 1.85 -42.78 -27.88
C THR A 34 2.34 -43.33 -26.54
N ASN A 35 2.16 -42.47 -25.52
CA ASN A 35 2.05 -42.70 -24.08
C ASN A 35 3.33 -43.07 -23.32
N GLN A 36 3.98 -42.07 -22.71
CA GLN A 36 4.27 -42.10 -21.27
C GLN A 36 4.73 -40.74 -20.72
N GLN A 37 4.19 -40.47 -19.55
CA GLN A 37 4.29 -39.26 -18.75
C GLN A 37 5.71 -39.08 -18.18
N ASN A 38 6.35 -37.95 -18.50
CA ASN A 38 7.46 -37.41 -17.69
C ASN A 38 6.89 -36.31 -16.79
N LEU A 39 6.22 -36.72 -15.70
CA LEU A 39 5.87 -35.85 -14.59
C LEU A 39 6.81 -36.17 -13.43
N ASN A 40 7.51 -35.15 -12.93
CA ASN A 40 8.28 -35.27 -11.68
C ASN A 40 7.33 -35.60 -10.52
N PRO A 41 7.78 -36.38 -9.51
CA PRO A 41 6.93 -36.77 -8.39
C PRO A 41 6.56 -35.53 -7.58
N GLY A 42 5.25 -35.26 -7.47
CA GLY A 42 4.69 -34.13 -6.69
C GLY A 42 3.87 -33.14 -7.51
N GLN A 43 3.91 -33.18 -8.84
CA GLN A 43 2.98 -32.41 -9.66
C GLN A 43 1.77 -33.28 -10.01
N GLU A 44 0.74 -33.26 -9.17
CA GLU A 44 -0.60 -33.62 -9.62
C GLU A 44 -0.90 -32.76 -10.85
N GLY A 45 -1.08 -33.41 -12.00
CA GLY A 45 -1.29 -32.73 -13.27
C GLY A 45 -2.37 -31.66 -13.11
N ALA A 46 -2.04 -30.43 -13.50
CA ALA A 46 -2.94 -29.30 -13.47
C ALA A 46 -4.32 -29.73 -13.99
N LYS A 47 -5.30 -29.87 -13.09
CA LYS A 47 -6.68 -30.13 -13.48
C LYS A 47 -7.09 -28.96 -14.35
N ILE A 48 -7.30 -29.23 -15.63
CA ILE A 48 -7.80 -28.28 -16.61
C ILE A 48 -9.15 -27.80 -16.09
N PHE A 49 -9.20 -26.55 -15.62
CA PHE A 49 -10.45 -25.91 -15.24
C PHE A 49 -11.25 -25.67 -16.53
N SER A 50 -12.19 -26.58 -16.84
CA SER A 50 -13.19 -26.34 -17.86
C SER A 50 -14.25 -25.40 -17.28
N GLY A 51 -14.00 -24.10 -17.40
CA GLY A 51 -15.03 -23.08 -17.24
C GLY A 51 -16.22 -23.44 -18.14
N ARG A 52 -17.34 -23.74 -17.51
CA ARG A 52 -18.54 -24.32 -18.12
C ARG A 52 -19.37 -23.24 -18.80
N ASP A 53 -18.82 -22.63 -19.86
CA ASP A 53 -19.58 -21.83 -20.83
C ASP A 53 -19.33 -22.42 -22.23
N SER A 54 -20.28 -23.26 -22.66
CA SER A 54 -20.29 -23.87 -23.99
C SER A 54 -20.41 -22.80 -25.09
N ASN A 55 -19.34 -22.61 -25.87
CA ASN A 55 -19.29 -22.16 -27.29
C ASN A 55 -18.24 -21.11 -27.64
N SER A 56 -17.36 -20.67 -26.73
CA SER A 56 -16.19 -19.88 -27.15
C SER A 56 -14.99 -20.81 -27.40
N ALA A 57 -14.63 -21.03 -28.66
CA ALA A 57 -13.46 -21.83 -29.06
C ALA A 57 -12.11 -21.32 -28.49
N HIS A 58 -12.09 -20.15 -27.84
CA HIS A 58 -10.92 -19.49 -27.27
C HIS A 58 -11.13 -19.28 -25.77
N VAL A 59 -10.86 -20.31 -24.96
CA VAL A 59 -11.15 -20.33 -23.51
C VAL A 59 -10.36 -19.25 -22.74
N ASN A 60 -9.24 -18.77 -23.29
CA ASN A 60 -8.33 -17.86 -22.60
C ASN A 60 -8.65 -16.36 -22.78
N LEU A 61 -9.38 -15.98 -23.83
CA LEU A 61 -9.60 -14.59 -24.25
C LEU A 61 -10.96 -14.07 -23.79
N VAL A 62 -11.07 -12.76 -23.54
CA VAL A 62 -12.41 -12.16 -23.46
C VAL A 62 -13.06 -12.16 -24.85
N PRO A 63 -14.41 -12.25 -24.96
CA PRO A 63 -15.11 -12.14 -26.23
C PRO A 63 -14.63 -10.92 -27.02
N PHE A 64 -14.36 -11.10 -28.31
CA PHE A 64 -13.80 -10.09 -29.19
C PHE A 64 -14.34 -10.25 -30.62
N GLY A 65 -14.11 -9.24 -31.46
CA GLY A 65 -14.57 -9.19 -32.85
C GLY A 65 -15.86 -8.38 -33.03
N PRO A 66 -16.38 -8.31 -34.26
CA PRO A 66 -17.53 -7.46 -34.58
C PRO A 66 -18.78 -7.80 -33.77
N GLU A 67 -18.96 -9.07 -33.44
CA GLU A 67 -20.07 -9.58 -32.63
C GLU A 67 -20.01 -9.07 -31.17
N ALA A 68 -18.81 -8.74 -30.69
CA ALA A 68 -18.58 -8.18 -29.36
C ALA A 68 -18.42 -6.64 -29.39
N GLY A 69 -18.80 -6.00 -30.50
CA GLY A 69 -18.75 -4.55 -30.68
C GLY A 69 -17.37 -3.98 -31.03
N ASP A 70 -16.40 -4.83 -31.40
CA ASP A 70 -15.05 -4.37 -31.74
C ASP A 70 -14.99 -3.78 -33.15
N GLN A 71 -14.20 -2.72 -33.30
CA GLN A 71 -13.76 -2.25 -34.60
C GLN A 71 -12.50 -2.99 -35.04
N LYS A 72 -12.33 -3.15 -36.35
CA LYS A 72 -11.13 -3.73 -36.95
C LYS A 72 -10.20 -2.62 -37.41
N VAL A 73 -8.92 -2.71 -37.07
CA VAL A 73 -7.90 -1.78 -37.57
C VAL A 73 -7.90 -1.79 -39.10
N HIS A 74 -7.90 -0.60 -39.69
CA HIS A 74 -7.97 -0.45 -41.15
C HIS A 74 -6.76 -1.13 -41.82
N PRO A 75 -6.94 -1.94 -42.88
CA PRO A 75 -5.84 -2.66 -43.53
C PRO A 75 -4.66 -1.77 -43.94
N GLY A 76 -4.95 -0.56 -44.44
CA GLY A 76 -3.92 0.43 -44.82
C GLY A 76 -3.17 1.08 -43.64
N MET A 77 -3.62 0.89 -42.40
CA MET A 77 -2.99 1.43 -41.19
C MET A 77 -2.40 0.33 -40.29
N LEU A 78 -2.44 -0.94 -40.72
CA LEU A 78 -1.96 -2.07 -39.90
C LEU A 78 -0.50 -1.89 -39.46
N THR A 79 0.38 -1.53 -40.38
CA THR A 79 1.82 -1.40 -40.10
C THR A 79 2.16 -0.11 -39.37
N SER A 80 1.75 1.05 -39.91
CA SER A 80 2.00 2.37 -39.31
C SER A 80 1.28 2.57 -37.97
N GLY A 81 0.22 1.79 -37.75
CA GLY A 81 -0.66 1.88 -36.60
C GLY A 81 -1.84 2.83 -36.84
N GLN A 82 -2.98 2.48 -36.25
CA GLN A 82 -4.16 3.33 -36.23
C GLN A 82 -4.25 4.07 -34.90
N THR A 83 -4.38 5.39 -34.96
CA THR A 83 -4.56 6.23 -33.77
C THR A 83 -6.02 6.23 -33.34
N ILE A 84 -6.28 6.03 -32.05
CA ILE A 84 -7.61 6.07 -31.44
C ILE A 84 -7.62 7.02 -30.23
N ASN A 85 -8.76 7.63 -29.96
CA ASN A 85 -9.00 8.43 -28.76
C ASN A 85 -9.50 7.53 -27.61
N LEU A 86 -8.95 7.71 -26.41
CA LEU A 86 -9.30 6.95 -25.21
C LEU A 86 -10.42 7.60 -24.39
N HIS A 87 -10.81 8.84 -24.68
CA HIS A 87 -11.88 9.60 -24.00
C HIS A 87 -11.75 9.73 -22.46
N MET A 88 -10.64 9.25 -21.91
CA MET A 88 -10.21 9.36 -20.51
C MET A 88 -8.69 9.19 -20.46
N PHE A 89 -8.05 9.66 -19.39
CA PHE A 89 -6.62 9.47 -19.17
C PHE A 89 -6.34 8.07 -18.62
N PHE A 90 -5.41 7.38 -19.27
CA PHE A 90 -4.85 6.13 -18.79
C PHE A 90 -3.40 6.38 -18.33
N PRO A 91 -3.11 6.17 -17.02
CA PRO A 91 -1.75 6.25 -16.49
C PRO A 91 -0.86 5.13 -17.03
N PHE A 92 0.35 5.50 -17.45
CA PHE A 92 1.40 4.53 -17.82
C PHE A 92 2.79 5.11 -17.61
N TYR A 93 3.63 4.45 -16.83
CA TYR A 93 5.02 4.88 -16.55
C TYR A 93 5.12 6.32 -16.01
N GLY A 94 4.14 6.75 -15.21
CA GLY A 94 4.03 8.12 -14.68
C GLY A 94 3.47 9.15 -15.67
N GLY A 95 3.26 8.78 -16.94
CA GLY A 95 2.57 9.60 -17.94
C GLY A 95 1.06 9.41 -17.91
N LEU A 96 0.32 10.39 -18.43
CA LEU A 96 -1.15 10.33 -18.60
C LEU A 96 -1.48 10.41 -20.09
N TYR A 97 -2.11 9.37 -20.64
CA TYR A 97 -2.38 9.27 -22.08
C TYR A 97 -3.87 9.29 -22.37
N ASN A 98 -4.29 10.10 -23.33
CA ASN A 98 -5.67 10.21 -23.82
C ASN A 98 -5.86 9.68 -25.24
N TYR A 99 -4.80 9.18 -25.87
CA TYR A 99 -4.83 8.51 -27.17
C TYR A 99 -3.89 7.32 -27.19
N SER A 100 -4.06 6.44 -28.18
CA SER A 100 -3.17 5.30 -28.40
C SER A 100 -3.05 4.97 -29.89
N VAL A 101 -1.92 4.39 -30.28
CA VAL A 101 -1.63 3.87 -31.62
C VAL A 101 -1.58 2.35 -31.57
N LEU A 102 -2.46 1.69 -32.32
CA LEU A 102 -2.56 0.22 -32.40
C LEU A 102 -1.92 -0.30 -33.68
N SER A 103 -0.92 -1.17 -33.57
CA SER A 103 -0.20 -1.73 -34.73
C SER A 103 -0.35 -3.25 -34.83
N VAL A 104 -0.33 -3.79 -36.06
CA VAL A 104 -0.22 -5.23 -36.34
C VAL A 104 1.04 -5.85 -35.72
N ASN A 105 2.07 -5.04 -35.50
CA ASN A 105 3.35 -5.47 -34.93
C ASN A 105 3.29 -5.79 -33.42
N GLY A 106 2.09 -5.89 -32.85
CA GLY A 106 1.86 -6.40 -31.49
C GLY A 106 2.16 -5.42 -30.37
N TYR A 107 1.89 -4.13 -30.59
CA TYR A 107 2.04 -3.08 -29.59
C TYR A 107 0.89 -2.07 -29.58
N ILE A 108 0.75 -1.42 -28.43
CA ILE A 108 -0.08 -0.26 -28.13
C ILE A 108 0.90 0.86 -27.76
N ALA A 109 1.07 1.85 -28.62
CA ALA A 109 2.03 2.95 -28.40
C ALA A 109 1.33 4.26 -28.10
N PHE A 110 2.07 5.20 -27.50
CA PHE A 110 1.58 6.56 -27.19
C PHE A 110 2.33 7.65 -27.96
N ALA A 111 3.18 7.23 -28.88
CA ALA A 111 3.93 8.11 -29.78
C ALA A 111 4.10 7.38 -31.11
N THR A 112 4.58 8.10 -32.12
CA THR A 112 4.99 7.50 -33.39
C THR A 112 6.13 6.51 -33.15
N VAL A 113 6.00 5.30 -33.70
CA VAL A 113 7.03 4.26 -33.62
C VAL A 113 7.71 4.16 -34.97
N LEU A 114 9.04 4.35 -34.99
CA LEU A 114 9.84 4.08 -36.18
C LEU A 114 9.99 2.57 -36.35
N ASP A 115 9.42 2.04 -37.43
CA ASP A 115 9.43 0.62 -37.72
C ASP A 115 10.43 0.26 -38.84
N GLN A 116 11.40 1.14 -39.14
CA GLN A 116 12.40 0.86 -40.16
C GLN A 116 13.41 -0.19 -39.70
N GLY A 117 13.75 -1.11 -40.60
CA GLY A 117 14.74 -2.17 -40.36
C GLY A 117 14.15 -3.52 -39.97
N PRO A 118 15.02 -4.49 -39.64
CA PRO A 118 14.63 -5.87 -39.39
C PRO A 118 13.97 -6.08 -38.03
N THR A 119 14.33 -5.29 -37.02
CA THR A 119 13.84 -5.35 -35.64
C THR A 119 13.19 -4.02 -35.27
N ILE A 120 12.13 -4.07 -34.46
CA ILE A 120 11.63 -2.86 -33.79
C ILE A 120 12.42 -2.73 -32.48
N ASN A 121 13.34 -1.77 -32.44
CA ASN A 121 14.23 -1.56 -31.30
C ASN A 121 13.59 -0.59 -30.30
N VAL A 122 13.59 -0.96 -29.02
CA VAL A 122 13.00 -0.18 -27.92
C VAL A 122 13.86 -0.29 -26.66
N GLY A 123 13.82 0.73 -25.81
CA GLY A 123 14.50 0.76 -24.53
C GLY A 123 15.99 1.12 -24.60
N VAL A 124 16.59 1.23 -23.42
CA VAL A 124 17.94 1.78 -23.18
C VAL A 124 19.06 0.99 -23.85
N GLU A 125 18.92 -0.34 -23.97
CA GLU A 125 19.96 -1.20 -24.54
C GLU A 125 19.99 -1.17 -26.08
N SER A 126 18.89 -0.79 -26.72
CA SER A 126 18.69 -0.94 -28.18
C SER A 126 18.51 0.38 -28.93
N THR A 127 18.36 1.50 -28.22
CA THR A 127 18.14 2.83 -28.83
C THR A 127 19.08 3.87 -28.25
N ASN A 128 19.50 4.85 -29.05
CA ASN A 128 20.33 5.96 -28.59
C ASN A 128 19.51 7.27 -28.46
N TRP A 129 18.75 7.42 -27.39
CA TRP A 129 17.95 8.63 -27.15
C TRP A 129 18.85 9.81 -26.74
N PRO A 130 18.62 11.05 -27.25
CA PRO A 130 17.50 11.48 -28.10
C PRO A 130 17.75 11.37 -29.62
N GLN A 131 18.89 10.84 -30.08
CA GLN A 131 19.20 10.70 -31.51
C GLN A 131 18.25 9.73 -32.23
N GLN A 132 17.86 8.67 -31.53
CA GLN A 132 16.86 7.70 -31.94
C GLN A 132 15.66 7.79 -31.00
N GLN A 133 14.45 7.79 -31.59
CA GLN A 133 13.21 7.81 -30.82
C GLN A 133 13.07 6.54 -29.99
N ASP A 134 12.66 6.69 -28.73
CA ASP A 134 12.32 5.60 -27.82
C ASP A 134 10.87 5.80 -27.33
N PRO A 135 9.88 5.21 -28.02
CA PRO A 135 8.47 5.49 -27.74
C PRO A 135 7.94 4.69 -26.56
N ALA A 136 7.10 5.33 -25.74
CA ALA A 136 6.36 4.66 -24.69
C ALA A 136 5.32 3.71 -25.30
N MET A 137 5.31 2.45 -24.86
CA MET A 137 4.41 1.42 -25.40
C MET A 137 4.18 0.25 -24.44
N ILE A 138 3.01 -0.38 -24.61
CA ILE A 138 2.67 -1.70 -24.09
C ILE A 138 2.80 -2.68 -25.26
N ALA A 139 3.71 -3.63 -25.16
CA ALA A 139 4.01 -4.59 -26.21
C ALA A 139 3.78 -6.03 -25.72
N PRO A 140 2.54 -6.56 -25.83
CA PRO A 140 2.28 -7.95 -25.51
C PRO A 140 3.13 -8.89 -26.37
N TYR A 141 3.32 -8.56 -27.65
CA TYR A 141 4.12 -9.40 -28.53
C TYR A 141 4.73 -8.57 -29.67
N LEU A 142 5.74 -7.76 -29.33
CA LEU A 142 6.47 -6.90 -30.27
C LEU A 142 7.21 -7.75 -31.29
N CYS A 143 6.71 -7.76 -32.52
CA CYS A 143 7.30 -8.52 -33.60
C CYS A 143 6.85 -7.99 -34.95
N LYS A 144 7.71 -8.10 -35.98
CA LYS A 144 7.31 -7.80 -37.37
C LYS A 144 6.28 -8.82 -37.83
N GLN A 145 5.04 -8.38 -37.90
CA GLN A 145 3.87 -9.22 -38.12
C GLN A 145 3.04 -8.72 -39.30
N GLN A 146 2.23 -9.61 -39.86
CA GLN A 146 1.28 -9.30 -40.92
C GLN A 146 -0.07 -9.98 -40.68
N ILE A 147 -1.12 -9.38 -41.24
CA ILE A 147 -2.44 -9.99 -41.36
C ILE A 147 -2.57 -10.59 -42.76
N VAL A 148 -2.95 -11.86 -42.83
CA VAL A 148 -3.23 -12.54 -44.10
C VAL A 148 -4.43 -11.88 -44.78
N GLN A 149 -4.20 -11.27 -45.94
CA GLN A 149 -5.24 -10.53 -46.69
C GLN A 149 -6.20 -11.44 -47.44
N ASN A 150 -5.70 -12.57 -47.95
CA ASN A 150 -6.50 -13.62 -48.61
C ASN A 150 -6.47 -14.91 -47.77
N PRO A 151 -7.10 -14.92 -46.58
CA PRO A 151 -7.12 -16.10 -45.74
C PRO A 151 -7.92 -17.23 -46.41
N SER A 152 -7.59 -18.47 -46.09
CA SER A 152 -8.39 -19.64 -46.50
C SER A 152 -9.85 -19.48 -46.04
N PRO A 153 -10.86 -20.00 -46.78
CA PRO A 153 -12.26 -19.84 -46.42
C PRO A 153 -12.53 -20.22 -44.96
N GLY A 154 -13.11 -19.29 -44.18
CA GLY A 154 -13.41 -19.47 -42.76
C GLY A 154 -12.36 -18.93 -41.77
N LEU A 155 -11.12 -18.66 -42.21
CA LEU A 155 -10.09 -18.08 -41.34
C LEU A 155 -10.30 -16.57 -41.19
N LYS A 156 -10.80 -16.13 -40.03
CA LYS A 156 -10.83 -14.71 -39.66
C LYS A 156 -9.43 -14.29 -39.18
N THR A 157 -8.98 -13.10 -39.57
CA THR A 157 -7.69 -12.51 -39.16
C THR A 157 -7.87 -11.00 -38.95
N GLY A 158 -7.13 -10.42 -38.02
CA GLY A 158 -7.18 -8.96 -37.81
C GLY A 158 -6.72 -8.50 -36.44
N VAL A 159 -6.61 -7.18 -36.31
CA VAL A 159 -6.46 -6.51 -35.02
C VAL A 159 -7.81 -5.87 -34.70
N TYR A 160 -8.42 -6.31 -33.60
CA TYR A 160 -9.73 -5.87 -33.13
C TYR A 160 -9.57 -5.05 -31.86
N TYR A 161 -10.35 -3.99 -31.71
CA TYR A 161 -10.30 -3.14 -30.52
C TYR A 161 -11.66 -2.55 -30.15
N ARG A 162 -11.83 -2.31 -28.86
CA ARG A 162 -12.94 -1.52 -28.30
C ARG A 162 -12.51 -0.81 -27.02
N LEU A 163 -13.21 0.28 -26.73
CA LEU A 163 -13.09 1.03 -25.48
C LEU A 163 -14.37 0.84 -24.67
N MET A 164 -14.23 0.36 -23.44
CA MET A 164 -15.32 0.18 -22.48
C MET A 164 -15.22 1.27 -21.44
N LEU A 165 -16.26 2.07 -21.27
CA LEU A 165 -16.35 3.13 -20.29
C LEU A 165 -17.52 2.83 -19.34
N ARG A 166 -17.36 3.16 -18.06
CA ARG A 166 -18.43 2.98 -17.08
C ARG A 166 -19.52 4.02 -17.26
N GLN A 167 -20.79 3.63 -17.18
CA GLN A 167 -21.93 4.55 -17.34
C GLN A 167 -21.91 5.72 -16.36
N SER A 168 -21.40 5.50 -15.13
CA SER A 168 -21.33 6.53 -14.10
C SER A 168 -20.43 7.72 -14.45
N LEU A 169 -19.49 7.58 -15.40
CA LEU A 169 -18.59 8.66 -15.82
C LEU A 169 -19.34 9.83 -16.47
N PHE A 170 -20.48 9.56 -17.10
CA PHE A 170 -21.25 10.55 -17.86
C PHE A 170 -22.39 11.19 -17.06
N GLY A 171 -22.42 10.94 -15.74
CA GLY A 171 -23.53 11.32 -14.87
C GLY A 171 -24.75 10.47 -15.15
N HIS A 172 -25.30 9.79 -14.13
CA HIS A 172 -26.70 9.38 -14.22
C HIS A 172 -27.50 10.64 -14.51
N GLY A 173 -28.31 10.62 -15.58
CA GLY A 173 -29.25 11.70 -15.88
C GLY A 173 -29.97 12.08 -14.59
N SER A 174 -29.69 13.28 -14.12
CA SER A 174 -30.37 13.95 -13.02
C SER A 174 -31.82 14.19 -13.44
N ASN A 175 -32.65 13.14 -13.38
CA ASN A 175 -34.12 13.19 -13.39
C ASN A 175 -34.73 11.80 -13.30
N ILE A 176 -34.53 11.09 -12.19
CA ILE A 176 -35.40 9.96 -11.85
C ILE A 176 -35.68 9.96 -10.34
N ASN A 177 -36.70 10.73 -9.95
CA ASN A 177 -37.50 10.44 -8.76
C ASN A 177 -38.24 9.10 -9.01
N ILE A 178 -37.64 7.95 -8.72
CA ILE A 178 -38.41 6.70 -8.58
C ILE A 178 -38.76 6.54 -7.10
N PRO A 179 -40.06 6.53 -6.74
CA PRO A 179 -40.48 6.21 -5.39
C PRO A 179 -40.19 4.73 -5.10
N PHE A 180 -39.71 4.50 -3.88
CA PHE A 180 -39.51 3.19 -3.25
C PHE A 180 -40.67 2.22 -3.59
N GLY A 181 -40.42 1.17 -4.37
CA GLY A 181 -41.34 0.02 -4.47
C GLY A 181 -41.69 -0.54 -5.86
N GLY A 182 -41.04 -0.12 -6.96
CA GLY A 182 -41.28 -0.70 -8.28
C GLY A 182 -40.25 -1.78 -8.66
N THR A 183 -40.71 -2.98 -8.97
CA THR A 183 -39.93 -4.07 -9.57
C THR A 183 -39.20 -3.61 -10.85
N MET A 184 -37.96 -4.08 -11.07
CA MET A 184 -37.13 -3.80 -12.26
C MET A 184 -37.81 -4.30 -13.55
N GLU A 185 -38.82 -3.60 -14.04
CA GLU A 185 -39.40 -3.82 -15.36
C GLU A 185 -39.06 -2.64 -16.28
N GLN A 186 -38.14 -2.92 -17.21
CA GLN A 186 -38.06 -2.35 -18.55
C GLN A 186 -38.15 -0.81 -18.66
N SER A 187 -37.07 -0.10 -18.32
CA SER A 187 -36.89 1.27 -18.83
C SER A 187 -36.69 1.23 -20.36
N SER A 188 -37.47 2.03 -21.10
CA SER A 188 -37.41 2.18 -22.56
C SER A 188 -36.10 2.82 -23.09
N PHE A 189 -35.06 2.89 -22.25
CA PHE A 189 -33.70 3.29 -22.55
C PHE A 189 -32.87 2.17 -23.22
N PHE A 190 -33.22 0.90 -23.00
CA PHE A 190 -32.45 -0.29 -23.41
C PHE A 190 -32.31 -0.55 -24.94
N ARG A 191 -32.76 0.36 -25.81
CA ARG A 191 -32.67 0.22 -27.28
C ARG A 191 -31.90 1.34 -27.98
N GLN A 192 -31.27 2.27 -27.26
CA GLN A 192 -30.49 3.33 -27.89
C GLN A 192 -29.11 2.82 -28.36
N PRO A 193 -28.61 3.24 -29.54
CA PRO A 193 -27.26 2.89 -29.99
C PRO A 193 -26.19 3.47 -29.06
N ALA A 194 -25.02 2.83 -28.98
CA ALA A 194 -23.90 3.21 -28.09
C ALA A 194 -23.49 4.70 -28.19
N SER A 195 -23.68 5.32 -29.37
CA SER A 195 -23.44 6.76 -29.59
C SER A 195 -24.38 7.69 -28.81
N GLN A 196 -25.54 7.23 -28.36
CA GLN A 196 -26.44 8.00 -27.49
C GLN A 196 -26.20 7.72 -26.01
N ALA A 197 -25.71 6.52 -25.66
CA ALA A 197 -25.35 6.19 -24.28
C ALA A 197 -24.17 7.04 -23.78
N CYS A 198 -23.26 7.41 -24.69
CA CYS A 198 -22.11 8.26 -24.42
C CYS A 198 -22.27 9.61 -25.16
N PRO A 199 -22.95 10.62 -24.59
CA PRO A 199 -23.33 11.84 -25.31
C PRO A 199 -22.15 12.59 -25.94
N SER A 200 -20.93 12.37 -25.42
CA SER A 200 -19.70 13.03 -25.83
C SER A 200 -18.80 12.21 -26.77
N THR A 201 -19.12 10.94 -27.08
CA THR A 201 -18.25 10.09 -27.91
C THR A 201 -18.98 9.62 -29.16
N SER A 202 -18.63 10.18 -30.33
CA SER A 202 -19.20 9.79 -31.62
C SER A 202 -18.66 8.47 -32.18
N ASP A 203 -17.66 7.90 -31.52
CA ASP A 203 -16.88 6.78 -32.04
C ASP A 203 -17.56 5.43 -31.78
N SER A 204 -17.76 4.64 -32.83
CA SER A 204 -18.46 3.34 -32.77
C SER A 204 -17.74 2.23 -32.00
N TYR A 205 -16.47 2.43 -31.64
CA TYR A 205 -15.70 1.49 -30.81
C TYR A 205 -15.83 1.77 -29.31
N VAL A 206 -16.54 2.84 -28.92
CA VAL A 206 -16.72 3.25 -27.53
C VAL A 206 -18.07 2.77 -27.03
N HIS A 207 -18.04 2.07 -25.89
CA HIS A 207 -19.23 1.49 -25.26
C HIS A 207 -19.35 1.99 -23.82
N CYS A 208 -20.49 2.58 -23.48
CA CYS A 208 -20.86 2.94 -22.11
C CYS A 208 -22.31 2.52 -21.80
N ASP A 209 -22.53 1.22 -21.76
CA ASP A 209 -23.82 0.59 -21.53
C ASP A 209 -23.76 -0.35 -20.31
N HIS A 210 -24.85 -1.07 -20.03
CA HIS A 210 -24.83 -2.05 -18.94
C HIS A 210 -23.81 -3.17 -19.17
N ASN A 211 -23.52 -3.52 -20.43
CA ASN A 211 -22.54 -4.54 -20.76
C ASN A 211 -21.10 -4.07 -20.51
N SER A 212 -20.81 -2.77 -20.70
CA SER A 212 -19.51 -2.19 -20.37
C SER A 212 -19.27 -2.21 -18.86
N ASP A 213 -20.27 -1.86 -18.05
CA ASP A 213 -20.20 -1.97 -16.60
C ASP A 213 -19.95 -3.41 -16.15
N TYR A 214 -20.72 -4.37 -16.68
CA TYR A 214 -20.54 -5.79 -16.41
C TYR A 214 -19.14 -6.29 -16.82
N PHE A 215 -18.64 -5.88 -17.99
CA PHE A 215 -17.30 -6.23 -18.45
C PHE A 215 -16.22 -5.71 -17.50
N LEU A 216 -16.31 -4.44 -17.09
CA LEU A 216 -15.38 -3.84 -16.15
C LEU A 216 -15.41 -4.56 -14.79
N ASP A 217 -16.59 -4.95 -14.31
CA ASP A 217 -16.75 -5.72 -13.07
C ASP A 217 -16.09 -7.09 -13.15
N GLN A 218 -16.20 -7.77 -14.29
CA GLN A 218 -15.52 -9.04 -14.53
C GLN A 218 -13.99 -8.88 -14.57
N MET A 219 -13.47 -7.82 -15.20
CA MET A 219 -12.03 -7.54 -15.21
C MET A 219 -11.50 -7.20 -13.81
N MET A 220 -12.27 -6.45 -13.01
CA MET A 220 -11.93 -6.21 -11.61
C MET A 220 -11.86 -7.49 -10.79
N ARG A 221 -12.81 -8.41 -10.97
CA ARG A 221 -12.77 -9.74 -10.31
C ARG A 221 -11.50 -10.49 -10.67
N TRP A 222 -11.07 -10.44 -11.94
CA TRP A 222 -9.81 -11.06 -12.34
C TRP A 222 -8.60 -10.44 -11.65
N LEU A 223 -8.51 -9.11 -11.62
CA LEU A 223 -7.43 -8.43 -10.92
C LEU A 223 -7.39 -8.77 -9.44
N GLN A 224 -8.54 -8.85 -8.76
CA GLN A 224 -8.61 -9.23 -7.34
C GLN A 224 -8.08 -10.63 -7.05
N GLU A 225 -8.25 -11.58 -7.97
CA GLU A 225 -7.72 -12.94 -7.80
C GLU A 225 -6.23 -13.05 -8.07
N GLY A 226 -5.63 -12.10 -8.81
CA GLY A 226 -4.26 -12.19 -9.28
C GLY A 226 -3.29 -11.18 -8.68
N VAL A 227 -3.79 -10.02 -8.26
CA VAL A 227 -2.98 -8.85 -7.94
C VAL A 227 -3.21 -8.40 -6.50
N ALA A 228 -2.14 -8.43 -5.70
CA ALA A 228 -2.11 -7.86 -4.36
C ALA A 228 -2.49 -6.37 -4.41
N GLY A 229 -3.56 -6.02 -3.70
CA GLY A 229 -4.10 -4.66 -3.65
C GLY A 229 -5.12 -4.27 -4.71
N ALA A 230 -5.42 -5.13 -5.69
CA ALA A 230 -6.50 -4.85 -6.64
C ALA A 230 -7.89 -4.80 -6.00
N ALA A 231 -8.04 -5.25 -4.75
CA ALA A 231 -9.24 -5.07 -3.95
C ALA A 231 -9.55 -3.59 -3.64
N ALA A 232 -8.62 -2.67 -3.83
CA ALA A 232 -8.83 -1.22 -3.73
C ALA A 232 -8.99 -0.51 -5.09
N PHE A 233 -8.89 -1.25 -6.20
CA PHE A 233 -8.98 -0.69 -7.56
C PHE A 233 -10.37 -0.85 -8.16
N ARG A 234 -11.02 0.27 -8.50
CA ARG A 234 -12.27 0.30 -9.26
C ARG A 234 -11.99 0.66 -10.72
N ALA A 235 -12.27 -0.27 -11.64
CA ALA A 235 -12.15 -0.01 -13.08
C ALA A 235 -13.34 0.83 -13.58
N ASP A 236 -13.01 1.98 -14.17
CA ASP A 236 -13.95 2.91 -14.80
C ASP A 236 -13.79 2.94 -16.33
N ALA A 237 -12.64 2.49 -16.85
CA ALA A 237 -12.52 2.15 -18.27
C ALA A 237 -11.54 1.02 -18.56
N ALA A 238 -11.73 0.44 -19.75
CA ALA A 238 -10.84 -0.56 -20.33
C ALA A 238 -10.66 -0.34 -21.84
N LEU A 239 -9.42 -0.33 -22.32
CA LEU A 239 -9.11 -0.57 -23.73
C LEU A 239 -8.83 -2.06 -23.92
N VAL A 240 -9.58 -2.71 -24.81
CA VAL A 240 -9.36 -4.11 -25.21
C VAL A 240 -8.79 -4.12 -26.61
N VAL A 241 -7.65 -4.78 -26.81
CA VAL A 241 -7.03 -4.97 -28.13
C VAL A 241 -6.70 -6.45 -28.31
N THR A 242 -7.16 -7.04 -29.41
CA THR A 242 -6.95 -8.45 -29.74
C THR A 242 -6.25 -8.57 -31.09
N TRP A 243 -5.09 -9.22 -31.10
CA TRP A 243 -4.40 -9.65 -32.32
C TRP A 243 -4.83 -11.07 -32.62
N TYR A 244 -5.60 -11.24 -33.68
CA TYR A 244 -6.19 -12.53 -34.04
C TYR A 244 -5.54 -13.10 -35.30
N ASN A 245 -4.92 -14.27 -35.15
CA ASN A 245 -4.27 -15.01 -36.22
C ASN A 245 -3.26 -14.16 -37.01
N THR A 246 -2.37 -13.47 -36.29
CA THR A 246 -1.23 -12.77 -36.92
C THR A 246 -0.20 -13.79 -37.39
N ALA A 247 0.46 -13.49 -38.51
CA ALA A 247 1.59 -14.26 -39.02
C ALA A 247 2.86 -13.42 -38.95
N SER A 248 4.03 -14.07 -38.97
CA SER A 248 5.30 -13.35 -39.12
C SER A 248 5.38 -12.66 -40.50
N ALA A 249 6.03 -11.50 -40.57
CA ALA A 249 6.20 -10.75 -41.83
C ALA A 249 7.00 -11.51 -42.92
N ILE A 250 7.82 -12.50 -42.54
CA ILE A 250 8.65 -13.29 -43.47
C ILE A 250 8.06 -14.65 -43.84
N VAL A 251 6.91 -15.01 -43.26
CA VAL A 251 6.28 -16.32 -43.42
C VAL A 251 5.65 -16.48 -44.81
N GLY A 252 5.78 -17.68 -45.37
CA GLY A 252 5.10 -18.08 -46.60
C GLY A 252 3.72 -18.69 -46.35
N ARG A 253 2.95 -18.90 -47.43
CA ARG A 253 1.60 -19.49 -47.33
C ARG A 253 1.59 -20.87 -46.65
N SER A 254 2.63 -21.68 -46.87
CA SER A 254 2.77 -23.01 -46.25
C SER A 254 2.80 -22.97 -44.72
N ASP A 255 3.44 -21.97 -44.12
CA ASP A 255 3.57 -21.90 -42.65
C ASP A 255 2.27 -21.36 -42.01
N ILE A 256 1.55 -20.49 -42.74
CA ILE A 256 0.18 -20.07 -42.41
C ILE A 256 -0.75 -21.28 -42.43
N ASP A 257 -0.69 -22.10 -43.49
CA ASP A 257 -1.50 -23.32 -43.61
C ASP A 257 -1.12 -24.37 -42.55
N ALA A 258 0.14 -24.41 -42.11
CA ALA A 258 0.60 -25.21 -40.97
C ALA A 258 0.12 -24.66 -39.61
N GLY A 259 -0.56 -23.51 -39.59
CA GLY A 259 -1.12 -22.90 -38.39
C GLY A 259 -0.07 -22.22 -37.50
N GLN A 260 1.06 -21.77 -38.03
CA GLN A 260 2.04 -20.95 -37.30
C GLN A 260 1.55 -19.50 -37.17
N LEU A 261 0.41 -19.35 -36.49
CA LEU A 261 -0.28 -18.10 -36.25
C LEU A 261 -0.31 -17.80 -34.76
N SER A 262 -0.33 -16.51 -34.43
CA SER A 262 -0.35 -16.01 -33.06
C SER A 262 -1.67 -15.28 -32.79
N THR A 263 -2.24 -15.56 -31.62
CA THR A 263 -3.48 -14.98 -31.12
C THR A 263 -3.31 -14.61 -29.65
N TYR A 264 -3.45 -13.32 -29.36
CA TYR A 264 -3.24 -12.74 -28.04
C TYR A 264 -4.01 -11.43 -27.87
N GLN A 265 -4.15 -10.99 -26.62
CA GLN A 265 -4.98 -9.84 -26.25
C GLN A 265 -4.33 -9.04 -25.11
N ALA A 266 -4.53 -7.73 -25.15
CA ALA A 266 -4.21 -6.81 -24.07
C ALA A 266 -5.47 -6.09 -23.62
N ILE A 267 -5.65 -5.99 -22.31
CA ILE A 267 -6.73 -5.26 -21.65
C ILE A 267 -6.07 -4.25 -20.72
N TRP A 268 -6.15 -2.97 -21.07
CA TRP A 268 -5.58 -1.89 -20.26
C TRP A 268 -6.71 -1.19 -19.52
N LEU A 269 -6.64 -1.12 -18.20
CA LEU A 269 -7.68 -0.69 -17.28
C LEU A 269 -7.24 0.57 -16.52
N THR A 270 -8.18 1.45 -16.18
CA THR A 270 -7.92 2.61 -15.33
C THR A 270 -9.14 2.99 -14.47
N ASP A 271 -8.88 3.70 -13.38
CA ASP A 271 -9.87 4.27 -12.47
C ASP A 271 -10.26 5.70 -12.86
N GLN A 272 -11.44 6.17 -12.41
CA GLN A 272 -11.94 7.51 -12.73
C GLN A 272 -10.97 8.65 -12.35
N PRO A 273 -10.26 8.61 -11.20
CA PRO A 273 -9.26 9.63 -10.88
C PRO A 273 -8.01 9.62 -11.77
N GLY A 274 -7.79 8.59 -12.58
CA GLY A 274 -6.57 8.41 -13.37
C GLY A 274 -5.33 8.26 -12.47
N ARG A 275 -5.45 7.51 -11.37
CA ARG A 275 -4.37 7.29 -10.41
C ARG A 275 -3.78 5.88 -10.50
N LEU A 276 -4.63 4.90 -10.78
CA LEU A 276 -4.24 3.50 -10.86
C LEU A 276 -4.52 2.97 -12.26
N SER A 277 -3.61 2.12 -12.74
CA SER A 277 -3.78 1.47 -14.02
C SER A 277 -3.21 0.07 -14.02
N TYR A 278 -3.94 -0.84 -14.64
CA TYR A 278 -3.56 -2.24 -14.74
C TYR A 278 -3.62 -2.73 -16.17
N VAL A 279 -2.75 -3.66 -16.53
CA VAL A 279 -2.78 -4.34 -17.82
C VAL A 279 -2.91 -5.84 -17.59
N ILE A 280 -3.88 -6.46 -18.26
CA ILE A 280 -4.03 -7.91 -18.36
C ILE A 280 -3.62 -8.33 -19.77
N LEU A 281 -2.65 -9.25 -19.86
CA LEU A 281 -2.23 -9.88 -21.11
C LEU A 281 -2.76 -11.31 -21.14
N ASN A 282 -3.44 -11.67 -22.22
CA ASN A 282 -3.93 -13.03 -22.46
C ASN A 282 -3.29 -13.59 -23.73
N TYR A 283 -2.58 -14.70 -23.62
CA TYR A 283 -2.03 -15.46 -24.73
C TYR A 283 -2.83 -16.75 -24.92
N ASP A 284 -3.50 -16.87 -26.06
CA ASP A 284 -4.17 -18.11 -26.43
C ASP A 284 -3.23 -19.05 -27.16
N LYS A 285 -2.51 -18.49 -28.15
CA LYS A 285 -1.53 -19.20 -28.97
C LYS A 285 -0.44 -18.25 -29.45
N LEU A 286 0.81 -18.68 -29.36
CA LEU A 286 1.94 -18.01 -29.99
C LEU A 286 2.63 -19.04 -30.91
N GLY A 287 2.61 -18.79 -32.22
CA GLY A 287 3.01 -19.77 -33.23
C GLY A 287 4.44 -19.64 -33.74
N PHE A 288 5.16 -18.58 -33.37
CA PHE A 288 6.48 -18.24 -33.93
C PHE A 288 7.23 -17.25 -33.05
N ASP A 289 8.57 -17.32 -32.98
CA ASP A 289 9.43 -16.35 -32.26
C ASP A 289 10.26 -15.42 -33.19
N ALA A 290 10.02 -15.52 -34.51
CA ALA A 290 10.73 -14.86 -35.62
C ALA A 290 12.21 -15.27 -35.86
N ALA A 291 12.96 -15.64 -34.81
CA ALA A 291 14.32 -16.17 -34.98
C ALA A 291 14.36 -17.58 -35.63
N ASP A 292 13.28 -18.35 -35.47
CA ASP A 292 13.21 -19.76 -35.87
C ASP A 292 12.92 -20.00 -37.35
N PHE A 293 12.55 -18.96 -38.11
CA PHE A 293 12.26 -19.15 -39.54
C PHE A 293 13.53 -19.36 -40.34
N ARG A 294 13.80 -20.64 -40.66
CA ARG A 294 14.87 -21.06 -41.58
C ARG A 294 16.28 -20.57 -41.16
N MET A 295 16.54 -20.45 -39.86
CA MET A 295 17.77 -19.88 -39.30
C MET A 295 18.09 -18.46 -39.80
N ASN A 296 17.10 -17.72 -40.28
CA ASN A 296 17.30 -16.44 -40.92
C ASN A 296 17.13 -15.30 -39.89
N SER A 297 18.25 -14.80 -39.35
CA SER A 297 18.30 -13.72 -38.35
C SER A 297 17.88 -12.33 -38.89
N ARG A 298 17.37 -12.25 -40.13
CA ARG A 298 17.12 -11.00 -40.86
C ARG A 298 15.85 -10.25 -40.48
N SER A 299 14.91 -10.80 -39.72
CA SER A 299 13.64 -10.10 -39.38
C SER A 299 13.42 -9.91 -37.87
N GLY A 300 14.50 -9.99 -37.09
CA GLY A 300 14.45 -9.68 -35.68
C GLY A 300 13.80 -10.73 -34.79
N ARG A 301 13.95 -10.54 -33.47
CA ARG A 301 13.40 -11.42 -32.44
C ARG A 301 12.08 -10.85 -31.93
N CYS A 302 11.06 -11.68 -31.75
CA CYS A 302 9.85 -11.25 -31.04
C CYS A 302 10.19 -11.00 -29.56
N GLN A 303 9.55 -10.00 -28.94
CA GLN A 303 9.72 -9.69 -27.52
C GLN A 303 8.39 -9.30 -26.88
N ALA A 304 8.24 -9.54 -25.57
CA ALA A 304 7.05 -9.14 -24.81
C ALA A 304 7.50 -8.24 -23.64
N LEU A 305 7.12 -6.96 -23.67
CA LEU A 305 7.62 -5.96 -22.72
C LEU A 305 6.71 -4.73 -22.60
N PHE A 306 6.99 -3.94 -21.58
CA PHE A 306 6.50 -2.59 -21.39
C PHE A 306 7.68 -1.63 -21.50
N ASN A 307 7.59 -0.60 -22.35
CA ASN A 307 8.63 0.41 -22.50
C ASN A 307 8.09 1.76 -22.03
N GLY A 308 8.76 2.40 -21.07
CA GLY A 308 8.37 3.71 -20.56
C GLY A 308 8.65 4.86 -21.52
N GLY A 309 9.47 4.63 -22.55
CA GLY A 309 9.90 5.63 -23.52
C GLY A 309 10.94 6.61 -22.95
N ASN A 310 11.62 7.35 -23.83
CA ASN A 310 12.68 8.30 -23.49
C ASN A 310 13.74 7.74 -22.52
N HIS A 311 14.11 6.46 -22.64
CA HIS A 311 15.04 5.78 -21.74
C HIS A 311 14.59 5.69 -20.27
N THR A 312 13.29 5.88 -19.99
CA THR A 312 12.71 5.81 -18.64
C THR A 312 12.82 4.41 -18.02
N GLY A 313 12.83 3.37 -18.85
CA GLY A 313 12.98 1.98 -18.43
C GLY A 313 12.14 1.02 -19.26
N SER A 314 12.49 -0.27 -19.20
CA SER A 314 11.75 -1.35 -19.86
C SER A 314 11.53 -2.51 -18.90
N VAL A 315 10.31 -3.04 -18.83
CA VAL A 315 9.96 -4.21 -18.01
C VAL A 315 9.48 -5.33 -18.94
N PRO A 316 10.23 -6.44 -19.06
CA PRO A 316 9.74 -7.60 -19.81
C PRO A 316 8.51 -8.21 -19.13
N VAL A 317 7.58 -8.76 -19.91
CA VAL A 317 6.38 -9.45 -19.39
C VAL A 317 6.77 -10.61 -18.49
N ASP A 318 7.82 -11.33 -18.87
CA ASP A 318 8.44 -12.33 -18.03
C ASP A 318 9.96 -12.14 -18.06
N PRO A 319 10.61 -11.78 -16.94
CA PRO A 319 12.01 -11.34 -16.92
C PRO A 319 13.02 -12.46 -17.13
N THR A 320 12.60 -13.70 -17.40
CA THR A 320 13.53 -14.81 -17.35
C THR A 320 14.34 -14.94 -18.63
N PHE A 321 15.62 -15.29 -18.46
CA PHE A 321 16.59 -15.35 -19.56
C PHE A 321 16.15 -16.27 -20.73
N MET A 322 15.42 -17.35 -20.45
CA MET A 322 14.91 -18.25 -21.50
C MET A 322 13.95 -17.54 -22.46
N TYR A 323 13.12 -16.60 -21.99
CA TYR A 323 12.12 -15.91 -22.82
C TYR A 323 12.69 -14.82 -23.71
N LYS A 324 13.89 -14.31 -23.40
CA LYS A 324 14.63 -13.46 -24.34
C LYS A 324 14.91 -14.19 -25.68
N ASN A 325 14.85 -15.53 -25.69
CA ASN A 325 15.04 -16.34 -26.89
C ASN A 325 13.74 -17.01 -27.39
N THR A 326 12.81 -17.41 -26.52
CA THR A 326 11.56 -18.10 -26.91
C THR A 326 10.31 -17.56 -26.20
N PRO A 327 9.77 -16.40 -26.59
CA PRO A 327 8.58 -15.84 -25.95
C PRO A 327 7.27 -16.63 -26.22
N THR A 328 7.23 -17.58 -27.16
CA THR A 328 6.07 -18.47 -27.45
C THR A 328 5.49 -19.19 -26.23
N ILE A 329 6.33 -19.57 -25.27
CA ILE A 329 5.96 -20.23 -24.01
C ILE A 329 5.10 -19.36 -23.06
N LEU A 330 4.97 -18.05 -23.31
CA LEU A 330 4.01 -17.20 -22.59
C LEU A 330 2.57 -17.75 -22.72
N ALA A 331 2.24 -18.43 -23.83
CA ALA A 331 0.94 -19.10 -23.99
C ALA A 331 0.79 -20.40 -23.16
N GLN A 332 1.90 -20.96 -22.67
CA GLN A 332 1.92 -22.24 -21.94
C GLN A 332 1.99 -22.05 -20.41
N ARG A 333 2.41 -20.88 -19.95
CA ARG A 333 2.56 -20.53 -18.53
C ARG A 333 1.62 -19.40 -18.14
N SER A 334 1.59 -19.02 -16.86
CA SER A 334 0.73 -17.96 -16.36
C SER A 334 1.32 -17.35 -15.11
N GLY A 335 1.11 -16.04 -14.93
CA GLY A 335 1.31 -15.38 -13.63
C GLY A 335 0.16 -15.69 -12.65
N VAL A 336 -0.96 -16.20 -13.14
CA VAL A 336 -2.14 -16.56 -12.33
C VAL A 336 -2.62 -17.98 -12.68
N PRO A 337 -1.81 -19.01 -12.39
CA PRO A 337 -2.07 -20.38 -12.85
C PRO A 337 -3.36 -20.99 -12.29
N HIS A 338 -3.86 -20.51 -11.15
CA HIS A 338 -5.15 -20.91 -10.57
C HIS A 338 -6.36 -20.41 -11.36
N MET A 339 -6.18 -19.40 -12.22
CA MET A 339 -7.25 -18.89 -13.08
C MET A 339 -7.23 -19.56 -14.45
N VAL A 340 -6.12 -19.39 -15.18
CA VAL A 340 -5.97 -19.86 -16.56
C VAL A 340 -4.51 -19.81 -16.99
N ARG A 341 -4.15 -20.61 -18.01
CA ARG A 341 -2.87 -20.48 -18.71
C ARG A 341 -2.83 -19.20 -19.56
N GLY A 342 -1.63 -18.69 -19.84
CA GLY A 342 -1.41 -17.58 -20.75
C GLY A 342 -1.77 -16.20 -20.20
N ARG A 343 -2.04 -16.06 -18.90
CA ARG A 343 -2.51 -14.80 -18.32
C ARG A 343 -1.46 -14.15 -17.43
N TYR A 344 -1.22 -12.87 -17.68
CA TYR A 344 -0.26 -12.06 -16.93
C TYR A 344 -0.91 -10.72 -16.58
N MET A 345 -0.64 -10.23 -15.37
CA MET A 345 -1.25 -9.01 -14.85
C MET A 345 -0.13 -8.06 -14.37
N PHE A 346 -0.31 -6.77 -14.62
CA PHE A 346 0.68 -5.75 -14.27
C PHE A 346 -0.04 -4.52 -13.73
N ARG A 347 0.53 -3.90 -12.70
CA ARG A 347 0.25 -2.50 -12.36
C ARG A 347 1.17 -1.63 -13.20
N VAL A 348 0.67 -0.62 -13.89
CA VAL A 348 1.43 0.13 -14.90
C VAL A 348 1.43 1.65 -14.72
N ASP A 349 0.71 2.19 -13.72
CA ASP A 349 0.52 3.64 -13.55
C ASP A 349 1.81 4.44 -13.35
N ASP A 350 2.72 4.02 -12.47
CA ASP A 350 3.95 4.74 -12.10
C ASP A 350 5.22 4.02 -12.57
N VAL A 351 5.52 2.86 -11.99
CA VAL A 351 6.52 1.91 -12.45
C VAL A 351 5.77 0.63 -12.75
N VAL A 352 6.10 0.00 -13.89
CA VAL A 352 5.47 -1.27 -14.23
C VAL A 352 5.91 -2.35 -13.24
N ARG A 353 4.95 -2.86 -12.47
CA ARG A 353 5.14 -3.93 -11.50
C ARG A 353 4.43 -5.19 -11.98
N PRO A 354 5.15 -6.30 -12.22
CA PRO A 354 4.51 -7.58 -12.45
C PRO A 354 3.71 -8.00 -11.22
N ALA A 355 2.52 -8.53 -11.46
CA ALA A 355 1.68 -9.12 -10.44
C ALA A 355 1.42 -10.60 -10.76
N GLY A 356 0.77 -11.30 -9.84
CA GLY A 356 0.67 -12.76 -9.89
C GLY A 356 1.87 -13.41 -9.21
N CYS A 357 2.33 -14.54 -9.74
CA CYS A 357 3.37 -15.33 -9.12
C CYS A 357 4.43 -15.84 -10.09
N SER A 358 5.62 -16.16 -9.55
CA SER A 358 6.72 -16.75 -10.32
C SER A 358 7.58 -17.71 -9.49
N ASN A 359 7.72 -18.97 -9.91
CA ASN A 359 8.54 -19.99 -9.24
C ASN A 359 10.07 -19.82 -9.41
N LYS A 360 10.57 -18.59 -9.54
CA LYS A 360 11.99 -18.33 -9.80
C LYS A 360 12.61 -17.50 -8.68
N THR A 361 13.92 -17.65 -8.51
CA THR A 361 14.65 -17.15 -7.32
C THR A 361 14.51 -15.64 -7.08
N GLY A 362 14.41 -15.25 -5.81
CA GLY A 362 14.38 -13.86 -5.37
C GLY A 362 15.61 -13.10 -5.87
N GLY A 363 15.37 -12.01 -6.59
CA GLY A 363 16.41 -11.16 -7.19
C GLY A 363 16.02 -10.62 -8.58
N THR A 364 15.26 -11.37 -9.37
CA THR A 364 14.82 -10.92 -10.71
C THR A 364 13.33 -10.51 -10.77
N TYR A 365 12.50 -11.07 -9.90
CA TYR A 365 11.06 -10.78 -9.85
C TYR A 365 10.75 -9.95 -8.60
N PRO A 366 10.24 -8.71 -8.75
CA PRO A 366 9.94 -7.85 -7.62
C PRO A 366 8.71 -8.36 -6.87
N MET A 367 8.76 -8.32 -5.54
CA MET A 367 7.60 -8.60 -4.70
C MET A 367 6.64 -7.41 -4.73
N LEU A 368 5.35 -7.67 -4.94
CA LEU A 368 4.29 -6.67 -4.80
C LEU A 368 3.60 -6.88 -3.45
N ILE A 369 3.55 -5.84 -2.62
CA ILE A 369 2.95 -5.86 -1.28
C ILE A 369 1.88 -4.78 -1.21
N TYR A 370 0.71 -5.12 -0.65
CA TYR A 370 -0.36 -4.16 -0.41
C TYR A 370 -1.08 -4.40 0.93
N PRO A 371 -1.32 -3.37 1.76
CA PRO A 371 -0.77 -2.03 1.63
C PRO A 371 0.76 -2.06 1.82
N ASN A 372 1.47 -1.16 1.13
CA ASN A 372 2.92 -0.99 1.29
C ASN A 372 3.28 -0.01 2.42
N ILE A 373 2.28 0.66 3.01
CA ILE A 373 2.39 1.48 4.20
C ILE A 373 1.56 0.79 5.30
N ALA A 374 2.17 0.54 6.45
CA ALA A 374 1.53 -0.17 7.56
C ALA A 374 1.80 0.54 8.89
N ASN A 375 0.86 0.41 9.83
CA ASN A 375 1.05 0.90 11.20
C ASN A 375 2.12 0.07 11.95
N MET A 376 3.00 0.74 12.69
CA MET A 376 4.02 0.11 13.55
C MET A 376 3.44 -0.76 14.69
N LEU A 377 2.19 -0.49 15.11
CA LEU A 377 1.42 -1.34 16.02
C LEU A 377 1.08 -2.69 15.39
N GLY A 378 1.36 -2.87 14.09
CA GLY A 378 1.02 -4.08 13.36
C GLY A 378 -0.44 -4.42 13.56
N GLU A 379 -0.72 -5.69 13.83
CA GLU A 379 -2.07 -6.22 14.02
C GLU A 379 -2.99 -5.89 12.84
N THR A 380 -2.39 -5.78 11.66
CA THR A 380 -3.04 -5.62 10.35
C THR A 380 -2.52 -6.73 9.43
N SER A 381 -3.08 -6.84 8.24
CA SER A 381 -2.65 -7.83 7.25
C SER A 381 -2.20 -7.16 5.96
N VAL A 382 -1.16 -7.71 5.34
CA VAL A 382 -0.68 -7.32 4.01
C VAL A 382 -0.80 -8.49 3.04
N ASP A 383 -1.23 -8.20 1.81
CA ASP A 383 -1.27 -9.16 0.72
C ASP A 383 0.01 -9.09 -0.10
N VAL A 384 0.52 -10.25 -0.49
CA VAL A 384 1.82 -10.42 -1.15
C VAL A 384 1.68 -11.24 -2.42
N ASN A 385 2.20 -10.71 -3.53
CA ASN A 385 2.52 -11.46 -4.75
C ASN A 385 4.04 -11.67 -4.83
N ALA A 386 4.47 -12.92 -4.96
CA ALA A 386 5.88 -13.29 -5.01
C ALA A 386 6.06 -14.61 -5.81
N LEU A 387 6.42 -15.71 -5.14
CA LEU A 387 6.45 -17.03 -5.75
C LEU A 387 5.07 -17.65 -5.88
N CYS A 388 4.93 -18.67 -6.74
CA CYS A 388 3.66 -19.39 -6.79
C CYS A 388 3.51 -20.25 -5.55
N LEU A 389 2.38 -20.06 -4.90
CA LEU A 389 2.09 -20.59 -3.57
C LEU A 389 1.41 -21.94 -3.67
N ASP A 390 1.73 -22.79 -2.71
CA ASP A 390 1.08 -24.05 -2.46
C ASP A 390 0.32 -23.99 -1.13
N ARG A 391 -1.00 -24.28 -1.14
CA ARG A 391 -1.83 -24.30 0.08
C ARG A 391 -1.37 -25.35 1.10
N SER A 392 -0.59 -26.36 0.68
CA SER A 392 -0.04 -27.38 1.56
C SER A 392 1.16 -26.89 2.40
N GLN A 393 1.79 -25.78 1.99
CA GLN A 393 2.99 -25.23 2.61
C GLN A 393 2.68 -24.01 3.47
N THR A 394 3.49 -23.80 4.51
CA THR A 394 3.42 -22.58 5.32
C THR A 394 4.45 -21.57 4.83
N TYR A 395 4.04 -20.30 4.75
CA TYR A 395 4.89 -19.20 4.31
C TYR A 395 5.01 -18.16 5.42
N VAL A 396 6.15 -17.50 5.45
CA VAL A 396 6.45 -16.44 6.42
C VAL A 396 7.00 -15.21 5.71
N LEU A 397 6.66 -14.05 6.25
CA LEU A 397 7.24 -12.77 5.86
C LEU A 397 8.16 -12.29 7.00
N MET A 398 9.46 -12.34 6.75
CA MET A 398 10.48 -11.94 7.72
C MET A 398 10.82 -10.46 7.54
N ILE A 399 10.80 -9.70 8.63
CA ILE A 399 11.00 -8.25 8.66
C ILE A 399 12.38 -7.97 9.25
N GLU A 400 13.26 -7.32 8.47
CA GLU A 400 14.65 -6.98 8.84
C GLU A 400 15.45 -8.17 9.41
N GLN A 401 15.15 -9.40 8.99
CA GLN A 401 15.76 -10.64 9.52
C GLN A 401 15.56 -10.88 11.03
N ARG A 402 14.60 -10.20 11.67
CA ARG A 402 14.35 -10.26 13.12
C ARG A 402 13.00 -10.89 13.45
N GLN A 403 11.92 -10.22 13.05
CA GLN A 403 10.55 -10.64 13.36
C GLN A 403 9.94 -11.34 12.16
N THR A 404 9.05 -12.30 12.40
CA THR A 404 8.35 -13.03 11.35
C THR A 404 6.84 -12.86 11.48
N ALA A 405 6.18 -12.62 10.37
CA ALA A 405 4.74 -12.62 10.21
C ALA A 405 4.30 -13.95 9.59
N SER A 406 3.26 -14.58 10.15
CA SER A 406 2.65 -15.77 9.57
C SER A 406 1.79 -15.38 8.37
N CYS A 407 1.82 -16.19 7.32
CA CYS A 407 1.04 -15.94 6.10
C CYS A 407 0.06 -17.07 5.81
N THR A 408 -1.17 -16.68 5.45
CA THR A 408 -2.24 -17.55 4.98
C THR A 408 -2.28 -17.50 3.46
N VAL A 409 -2.18 -18.65 2.80
CA VAL A 409 -2.25 -18.73 1.32
C VAL A 409 -3.70 -18.59 0.89
N ILE A 410 -4.03 -17.52 0.16
CA ILE A 410 -5.40 -17.32 -0.34
C ILE A 410 -5.61 -18.06 -1.66
N ASN A 411 -4.62 -18.03 -2.54
CA ASN A 411 -4.58 -18.78 -3.80
C ASN A 411 -3.12 -18.95 -4.26
N SER A 412 -2.88 -19.52 -5.43
CA SER A 412 -1.52 -19.76 -5.92
C SER A 412 -0.70 -18.49 -6.18
N ALA A 413 -1.32 -17.30 -6.17
CA ALA A 413 -0.63 -16.03 -6.41
C ALA A 413 -0.56 -15.08 -5.20
N ILE A 414 -1.53 -15.16 -4.28
CA ILE A 414 -1.68 -14.19 -3.18
C ILE A 414 -1.57 -14.91 -1.83
N ALA A 415 -0.63 -14.45 -1.02
CA ALA A 415 -0.53 -14.77 0.40
C ALA A 415 -0.92 -13.56 1.23
N ARG A 416 -1.66 -13.76 2.32
CA ARG A 416 -1.99 -12.75 3.31
C ARG A 416 -1.16 -12.92 4.57
N CYS A 417 -0.27 -11.99 4.84
CA CYS A 417 0.63 -12.02 5.98
C CYS A 417 0.12 -11.12 7.11
N HIS A 418 0.06 -11.67 8.32
CA HIS A 418 -0.42 -10.99 9.52
C HIS A 418 0.74 -10.34 10.28
N LEU A 419 0.85 -9.01 10.21
CA LEU A 419 1.99 -8.29 10.76
C LEU A 419 1.95 -8.26 12.30
N PRO A 420 3.06 -8.62 12.98
CA PRO A 420 3.17 -8.43 14.42
C PRO A 420 3.43 -6.97 14.77
N LYS A 421 3.41 -6.63 16.07
CA LYS A 421 3.89 -5.34 16.57
C LYS A 421 5.39 -5.19 16.29
N ILE A 422 5.74 -4.16 15.53
CA ILE A 422 7.13 -3.88 15.15
C ILE A 422 7.74 -2.81 16.05
N TYR A 423 6.93 -1.81 16.45
CA TYR A 423 7.38 -0.61 17.17
C TYR A 423 8.53 0.12 16.48
N ASP A 424 8.60 0.09 15.15
CA ASP A 424 9.65 0.74 14.37
C ASP A 424 9.01 1.59 13.27
N TRP A 425 9.75 2.58 12.76
CA TRP A 425 9.27 3.49 11.73
C TRP A 425 10.19 3.49 10.50
N GLY A 426 9.65 3.90 9.35
CA GLY A 426 10.37 4.03 8.09
C GLY A 426 10.35 2.76 7.24
N THR A 427 11.14 2.76 6.17
CA THR A 427 11.21 1.64 5.23
C THR A 427 11.96 0.46 5.85
N LYS A 428 11.32 -0.71 5.87
CA LYS A 428 11.91 -1.98 6.30
C LYS A 428 11.92 -2.96 5.15
N THR A 429 13.04 -3.66 5.01
CA THR A 429 13.22 -4.75 4.07
C THR A 429 12.53 -5.99 4.61
N VAL A 430 11.74 -6.62 3.74
CA VAL A 430 11.01 -7.84 4.07
C VAL A 430 11.38 -8.97 3.11
N TYR A 431 11.42 -10.18 3.65
CA TYR A 431 11.84 -11.39 2.97
C TYR A 431 10.70 -12.41 3.03
N PHE A 432 10.15 -12.78 1.89
CA PHE A 432 9.07 -13.75 1.79
C PHE A 432 9.61 -15.11 1.34
N GLN A 433 9.32 -16.15 2.12
CA GLN A 433 9.86 -17.50 1.91
C GLN A 433 8.97 -18.59 2.53
N PRO A 434 9.06 -19.85 2.05
CA PRO A 434 8.45 -20.99 2.74
C PRO A 434 9.13 -21.23 4.10
N GLN A 435 8.36 -21.64 5.10
CA GLN A 435 8.85 -21.91 6.45
C GLN A 435 9.63 -23.24 6.55
N SER A 436 9.32 -24.20 5.67
CA SER A 436 9.98 -25.51 5.60
C SER A 436 11.36 -25.48 4.93
N GLY A 437 11.75 -24.33 4.37
CA GLY A 437 13.09 -24.15 3.80
C GLY A 437 14.15 -24.30 4.88
N SER A 438 15.13 -25.17 4.65
CA SER A 438 16.38 -25.17 5.41
C SER A 438 16.91 -23.73 5.47
N HIS A 439 17.36 -23.26 6.63
CA HIS A 439 17.83 -21.88 6.86
C HIS A 439 18.96 -21.39 5.93
N GLN A 440 19.42 -22.22 5.00
CA GLN A 440 20.47 -21.92 4.05
C GLN A 440 19.95 -22.16 2.62
N GLU A 441 19.94 -21.09 1.82
CA GLU A 441 19.98 -21.05 0.34
C GLU A 441 18.71 -20.76 -0.47
N ASP A 442 17.50 -20.85 0.07
CA ASP A 442 16.33 -20.36 -0.67
C ASP A 442 16.37 -18.83 -0.75
N LYS A 443 16.72 -18.31 -1.94
CA LYS A 443 16.72 -16.86 -2.24
C LYS A 443 15.31 -16.30 -2.00
N ALA A 444 15.10 -15.76 -0.81
CA ALA A 444 13.84 -15.13 -0.42
C ALA A 444 13.50 -13.97 -1.38
N PHE A 445 12.21 -13.80 -1.64
CA PHE A 445 11.74 -12.63 -2.37
C PHE A 445 11.89 -11.41 -1.48
N VAL A 446 12.53 -10.37 -2.00
CA VAL A 446 12.80 -9.14 -1.27
C VAL A 446 11.77 -8.08 -1.67
N GLY A 447 11.22 -7.40 -0.67
CA GLY A 447 10.39 -6.23 -0.86
C GLY A 447 10.51 -5.27 0.31
N TYR A 448 9.66 -4.25 0.32
CA TYR A 448 9.76 -3.16 1.28
C TYR A 448 8.38 -2.77 1.81
N ILE A 449 8.30 -2.54 3.12
CA ILE A 449 7.13 -1.98 3.79
C ILE A 449 7.56 -0.72 4.52
N TYR A 450 6.77 0.34 4.42
CA TYR A 450 6.98 1.58 5.15
C TYR A 450 6.13 1.61 6.42
N PHE A 451 6.76 1.49 7.58
CA PHE A 451 6.05 1.52 8.86
C PHE A 451 5.86 2.96 9.35
N VAL A 452 4.66 3.27 9.82
CA VAL A 452 4.30 4.60 10.33
C VAL A 452 3.68 4.53 11.72
N PRO A 453 3.83 5.59 12.54
CA PRO A 453 3.05 5.74 13.77
C PRO A 453 1.53 5.72 13.48
N PRO A 454 0.68 5.27 14.43
CA PRO A 454 -0.77 5.20 14.24
C PRO A 454 -1.44 6.52 13.85
N THR A 455 -0.84 7.65 14.21
CA THR A 455 -1.30 8.99 13.85
C THR A 455 -1.13 9.33 12.36
N LEU A 456 -0.23 8.63 11.67
CA LEU A 456 0.12 8.86 10.26
C LEU A 456 -0.33 7.70 9.34
N ASP A 457 -1.01 6.69 9.87
CA ASP A 457 -1.52 5.56 9.09
C ASP A 457 -2.68 6.00 8.16
N PRO A 458 -2.52 5.94 6.82
CA PRO A 458 -3.59 6.30 5.89
C PRO A 458 -4.71 5.26 5.85
N MET A 459 -4.45 4.02 6.27
CA MET A 459 -5.41 2.90 6.27
C MET A 459 -6.03 2.67 7.66
N ARG A 460 -5.90 3.65 8.57
CA ARG A 460 -6.45 3.61 9.92
C ARG A 460 -7.98 3.50 9.94
N LEU A 461 -8.51 3.06 11.07
CA LEU A 461 -9.94 3.17 11.36
C LEU A 461 -10.34 4.65 11.45
N ASP A 462 -11.29 5.07 10.62
CA ASP A 462 -11.80 6.44 10.67
C ASP A 462 -12.85 6.56 11.79
N ILE A 463 -12.61 7.50 12.70
CA ILE A 463 -13.42 7.77 13.90
C ILE A 463 -13.95 9.21 13.89
N GLY A 464 -14.01 9.80 12.69
CA GLY A 464 -14.34 11.19 12.46
C GLY A 464 -13.27 12.13 13.01
N ASN A 465 -13.73 13.28 13.51
CA ASN A 465 -12.85 14.29 14.06
C ASN A 465 -12.23 13.79 15.38
N VAL A 466 -10.95 13.41 15.36
CA VAL A 466 -10.18 12.93 16.53
C VAL A 466 -10.27 13.91 17.71
N TYR A 467 -10.32 15.22 17.48
CA TYR A 467 -10.38 16.24 18.53
C TYR A 467 -11.65 16.15 19.38
N GLU A 468 -12.77 15.69 18.82
CA GLU A 468 -14.02 15.50 19.57
C GLU A 468 -13.87 14.48 20.71
N TRP A 469 -12.95 13.51 20.57
CA TRP A 469 -12.62 12.51 21.59
C TRP A 469 -11.84 13.07 22.78
N PHE A 470 -11.35 14.30 22.69
CA PHE A 470 -10.58 14.99 23.71
C PHE A 470 -11.30 16.18 24.33
N ARG A 471 -12.55 16.47 23.95
CA ARG A 471 -13.33 17.53 24.60
C ARG A 471 -13.90 17.00 25.91
N ASN A 472 -13.88 17.84 26.95
CA ASN A 472 -14.56 17.57 28.21
C ASN A 472 -15.46 18.77 28.57
N PRO A 473 -16.79 18.62 28.61
CA PRO A 473 -17.54 17.40 28.32
C PRO A 473 -17.47 17.04 26.82
N ILE A 474 -17.63 15.76 26.51
CA ILE A 474 -17.84 15.35 25.11
C ILE A 474 -19.19 15.92 24.65
N LEU A 475 -19.18 16.76 23.62
CA LEU A 475 -20.38 17.43 23.11
C LEU A 475 -21.30 16.49 22.33
N LYS A 476 -20.74 15.44 21.72
CA LYS A 476 -21.47 14.44 20.93
C LYS A 476 -21.31 13.07 21.57
N THR A 477 -22.41 12.53 22.06
CA THR A 477 -22.43 11.20 22.70
C THR A 477 -22.47 10.07 21.68
N VAL A 478 -22.82 10.40 20.43
CA VAL A 478 -22.82 9.51 19.29
C VAL A 478 -21.71 9.93 18.33
N MET A 479 -20.71 9.07 18.18
CA MET A 479 -19.55 9.32 17.33
C MET A 479 -19.62 8.48 16.04
N PRO A 480 -19.16 9.00 14.90
CA PRO A 480 -19.10 8.24 13.66
C PRO A 480 -17.92 7.27 13.68
N ILE A 481 -18.07 6.15 12.98
CA ILE A 481 -16.99 5.20 12.70
C ILE A 481 -17.15 4.68 11.27
N THR A 482 -16.05 4.66 10.52
CA THR A 482 -16.07 4.36 9.09
C THR A 482 -14.93 3.42 8.70
N TRP A 483 -15.24 2.40 7.92
CA TRP A 483 -14.25 1.45 7.40
C TRP A 483 -14.66 0.88 6.04
N TYR A 484 -13.71 0.27 5.32
CA TYR A 484 -14.01 -0.50 4.10
C TYR A 484 -14.22 -1.97 4.45
N PRO A 485 -15.40 -2.56 4.16
CA PRO A 485 -15.68 -3.96 4.51
C PRO A 485 -14.71 -4.99 3.91
N ARG A 486 -14.11 -4.70 2.75
CA ARG A 486 -13.10 -5.59 2.11
C ARG A 486 -11.77 -5.67 2.86
N ASN A 487 -11.56 -4.86 3.90
CA ASN A 487 -10.38 -4.97 4.78
C ASN A 487 -10.49 -6.14 5.78
N PHE A 488 -11.68 -6.73 5.93
CA PHE A 488 -11.94 -7.80 6.90
C PHE A 488 -12.36 -9.08 6.22
N THR A 489 -11.56 -10.13 6.40
CA THR A 489 -11.91 -11.48 5.95
C THR A 489 -12.27 -12.37 7.12
N ASN A 490 -13.18 -13.30 6.88
CA ASN A 490 -13.65 -14.22 7.88
C ASN A 490 -12.50 -15.16 8.31
N PRO A 491 -12.09 -15.14 9.59
CA PRO A 491 -11.01 -16.01 10.09
C PRO A 491 -11.43 -17.48 10.25
N ASP A 492 -12.74 -17.78 10.29
CA ASP A 492 -13.26 -19.13 10.51
C ASP A 492 -13.30 -19.98 9.22
N LEU A 493 -13.06 -19.36 8.06
CA LEU A 493 -13.02 -20.07 6.78
C LEU A 493 -11.74 -20.90 6.64
N ASP A 494 -11.88 -22.12 6.10
CA ASP A 494 -10.72 -22.95 5.77
C ASP A 494 -10.08 -22.49 4.46
N TYR A 495 -9.03 -21.67 4.58
CA TYR A 495 -8.23 -21.22 3.43
C TYR A 495 -7.47 -22.36 2.73
N LYS A 496 -7.56 -23.62 3.18
CA LYS A 496 -7.08 -24.77 2.38
C LYS A 496 -8.08 -25.19 1.31
N ASP A 497 -9.35 -24.78 1.41
CA ASP A 497 -10.35 -25.05 0.39
C ASP A 497 -10.08 -24.25 -0.89
N TYR A 498 -10.03 -24.97 -2.03
CA TYR A 498 -9.87 -24.39 -3.35
C TYR A 498 -11.15 -23.71 -3.87
N SER A 499 -12.30 -23.93 -3.23
CA SER A 499 -13.56 -23.29 -3.59
C SER A 499 -13.59 -21.79 -3.26
N ILE A 500 -12.82 -21.36 -2.24
CA ILE A 500 -12.81 -19.99 -1.75
C ILE A 500 -12.06 -19.07 -2.72
N ARG A 501 -12.73 -17.98 -3.08
CA ARG A 501 -12.22 -16.93 -3.98
C ARG A 501 -12.21 -15.58 -3.27
N ILE A 502 -11.22 -14.74 -3.56
CA ILE A 502 -11.14 -13.36 -3.03
C ILE A 502 -12.32 -12.52 -3.53
N SER A 503 -12.83 -12.85 -4.71
CA SER A 503 -13.98 -12.19 -5.29
C SER A 503 -15.31 -12.56 -4.64
N ASP A 504 -15.39 -13.66 -3.87
CA ASP A 504 -16.61 -14.11 -3.19
C ASP A 504 -16.96 -13.20 -2.01
N ASP A 505 -18.24 -12.87 -1.88
CA ASP A 505 -18.74 -12.02 -0.81
C ASP A 505 -18.84 -12.77 0.52
N GLN A 506 -18.97 -14.10 0.52
CA GLN A 506 -18.97 -14.92 1.75
C GLN A 506 -17.67 -14.77 2.54
N LEU A 507 -16.53 -14.57 1.85
CA LEU A 507 -15.23 -14.33 2.46
C LEU A 507 -15.23 -13.13 3.41
N TYR A 508 -16.11 -12.16 3.18
CA TYR A 508 -16.20 -10.90 3.94
C TYR A 508 -17.40 -10.88 4.90
N SER A 509 -18.13 -11.99 5.02
CA SER A 509 -19.21 -12.16 5.99
C SER A 509 -18.61 -12.45 7.37
N VAL A 510 -18.37 -11.40 8.15
CA VAL A 510 -17.74 -11.46 9.48
C VAL A 510 -18.42 -10.49 10.44
N GLN A 511 -18.52 -10.88 11.72
CA GLN A 511 -18.90 -9.95 12.79
C GLN A 511 -17.66 -9.25 13.33
N LEU A 512 -17.75 -7.92 13.48
CA LEU A 512 -16.65 -7.07 13.90
C LEU A 512 -16.95 -6.47 15.27
N GLY A 513 -16.03 -6.62 16.21
CA GLY A 513 -16.05 -5.97 17.51
C GLY A 513 -15.24 -4.69 17.49
N LEU A 514 -15.78 -3.62 18.09
CA LEU A 514 -15.05 -2.38 18.32
C LEU A 514 -14.52 -2.35 19.76
N TYR A 515 -13.21 -2.47 19.90
CA TYR A 515 -12.53 -2.58 21.19
C TYR A 515 -11.82 -1.27 21.56
N VAL A 516 -11.78 -0.96 22.86
CA VAL A 516 -10.87 0.06 23.41
C VAL A 516 -9.64 -0.64 23.96
N ILE A 517 -8.47 -0.23 23.48
CA ILE A 517 -7.18 -0.72 23.96
C ILE A 517 -6.50 0.41 24.73
N GLY A 518 -6.31 0.23 26.03
CA GLY A 518 -5.56 1.13 26.88
C GLY A 518 -4.06 0.96 26.67
N TYR A 519 -3.33 2.06 26.67
CA TYR A 519 -1.87 2.10 26.58
C TYR A 519 -1.26 2.72 27.83
N ARG A 520 -0.22 2.08 28.35
CA ARG A 520 0.67 2.66 29.36
C ARG A 520 2.09 2.14 29.20
N GLU A 521 3.04 2.88 29.74
CA GLU A 521 4.44 2.44 29.84
C GLU A 521 4.73 2.09 31.28
N ALA A 522 5.19 0.86 31.52
CA ALA A 522 5.60 0.40 32.83
C ALA A 522 7.04 -0.12 32.79
N ALA A 523 7.76 0.09 33.89
CA ALA A 523 9.02 -0.61 34.12
C ALA A 523 8.70 -2.07 34.43
N ASP A 524 9.29 -3.00 33.69
CA ASP A 524 9.25 -4.41 34.06
C ASP A 524 10.48 -4.71 34.94
N ASP A 525 10.23 -4.90 36.23
CA ASP A 525 11.26 -5.15 37.24
C ASP A 525 12.04 -6.45 36.99
N GLN A 526 11.44 -7.44 36.31
CA GLN A 526 12.06 -8.75 36.07
C GLN A 526 13.17 -8.65 35.01
N ILE A 527 12.91 -7.91 33.94
CA ILE A 527 13.87 -7.70 32.85
C ILE A 527 14.66 -6.39 32.99
N LYS A 528 14.35 -5.59 34.03
CA LYS A 528 14.89 -4.23 34.23
C LYS A 528 14.79 -3.37 32.97
N LYS A 529 13.71 -3.55 32.21
CA LYS A 529 13.50 -2.92 30.91
C LYS A 529 12.06 -2.42 30.83
N PHE A 530 11.86 -1.25 30.27
CA PHE A 530 10.53 -0.73 30.01
C PHE A 530 9.87 -1.51 28.88
N ARG A 531 8.57 -1.80 29.01
CA ARG A 531 7.78 -2.36 27.92
C ARG A 531 6.47 -1.59 27.75
N PRO A 532 6.06 -1.32 26.49
CA PRO A 532 4.73 -0.81 26.22
C PRO A 532 3.68 -1.88 26.60
N GLU A 533 2.73 -1.49 27.43
CA GLU A 533 1.61 -2.35 27.84
C GLU A 533 0.34 -1.95 27.11
N HIS A 534 -0.22 -2.89 26.36
CA HIS A 534 -1.48 -2.76 25.66
C HIS A 534 -2.51 -3.68 26.32
N ARG A 535 -3.66 -3.14 26.71
CA ARG A 535 -4.72 -3.92 27.36
C ARG A 535 -6.07 -3.65 26.72
N VAL A 536 -6.77 -4.70 26.31
CA VAL A 536 -8.18 -4.60 25.92
C VAL A 536 -9.00 -4.26 27.16
N LEU A 537 -9.64 -3.09 27.17
CA LEU A 537 -10.42 -2.60 28.32
C LEU A 537 -11.88 -3.06 28.20
N CYS A 538 -12.46 -2.90 27.00
CA CYS A 538 -13.84 -3.24 26.71
C CYS A 538 -14.09 -3.39 25.21
N ARG A 539 -15.20 -4.07 24.86
CA ARG A 539 -15.87 -4.02 23.56
C ARG A 539 -17.05 -3.06 23.69
N LEU A 540 -17.08 -2.04 22.83
CA LEU A 540 -18.11 -1.01 22.85
C LEU A 540 -19.37 -1.46 22.13
N ALA A 541 -19.20 -2.04 20.94
CA ALA A 541 -20.29 -2.52 20.09
C ALA A 541 -19.78 -3.61 19.13
N THR A 542 -20.73 -4.38 18.60
CA THR A 542 -20.52 -5.38 17.54
C THR A 542 -21.29 -4.98 16.30
N TYR A 543 -20.66 -5.08 15.14
CA TYR A 543 -21.22 -4.73 13.84
C TYR A 543 -21.18 -5.94 12.90
N THR A 544 -22.21 -6.08 12.07
CA THR A 544 -22.16 -7.00 10.92
C THR A 544 -21.44 -6.31 9.76
N ASN A 545 -20.39 -6.93 9.25
CA ASN A 545 -19.66 -6.41 8.09
C ASN A 545 -20.54 -6.53 6.84
N ARG A 546 -20.86 -5.41 6.18
CA ARG A 546 -21.72 -5.39 5.00
C ARG A 546 -20.92 -5.87 3.79
N ASN A 547 -21.27 -7.05 3.30
CA ASN A 547 -20.57 -7.70 2.18
C ASN A 547 -21.36 -7.66 0.85
N SER A 548 -22.43 -6.87 0.74
CA SER A 548 -23.16 -6.76 -0.53
C SER A 548 -22.29 -6.06 -1.61
N PRO A 549 -22.59 -6.26 -2.91
CA PRO A 549 -21.79 -5.68 -4.00
C PRO A 549 -21.59 -4.17 -3.91
N ASP A 550 -22.53 -3.42 -3.34
CA ASP A 550 -22.45 -1.97 -3.15
C ASP A 550 -21.32 -1.53 -2.20
N TYR A 551 -21.01 -2.34 -1.18
CA TYR A 551 -19.98 -2.07 -0.17
C TYR A 551 -18.60 -2.59 -0.55
N ARG A 552 -18.44 -3.11 -1.76
CA ARG A 552 -17.14 -3.51 -2.29
C ARG A 552 -16.17 -2.33 -2.40
N TRP A 553 -16.70 -1.14 -2.70
CA TRP A 553 -15.94 0.09 -2.93
C TRP A 553 -16.45 1.27 -2.12
N LYS A 554 -17.59 1.12 -1.44
CA LYS A 554 -18.13 2.13 -0.54
C LYS A 554 -17.71 1.79 0.89
N PRO A 555 -17.29 2.80 1.66
CA PRO A 555 -17.10 2.58 3.08
C PRO A 555 -18.44 2.27 3.76
N GLN A 556 -18.39 1.43 4.78
CA GLN A 556 -19.47 1.25 5.73
C GLN A 556 -19.32 2.33 6.82
N GLU A 557 -20.37 3.13 6.97
CA GLU A 557 -20.47 4.18 7.98
C GLU A 557 -21.45 3.73 9.06
N GLU A 558 -20.98 3.68 10.30
CA GLU A 558 -21.77 3.35 11.47
C GLU A 558 -21.59 4.42 12.55
N LYS A 559 -22.34 4.28 13.65
CA LYS A 559 -22.27 5.17 14.80
C LYS A 559 -22.14 4.38 16.09
N ILE A 560 -21.31 4.89 16.99
CA ILE A 560 -21.14 4.36 18.34
C ILE A 560 -21.78 5.29 19.37
N ASN A 561 -22.58 4.72 20.28
CA ASN A 561 -23.04 5.41 21.48
C ASN A 561 -22.02 5.25 22.61
N LEU A 562 -21.38 6.36 23.01
CA LEU A 562 -20.36 6.35 24.04
C LEU A 562 -20.91 6.03 25.43
N TYR A 563 -22.21 6.04 25.70
CA TYR A 563 -22.74 5.64 27.02
C TYR A 563 -22.92 4.13 27.20
N GLN A 564 -22.67 3.36 26.16
CA GLN A 564 -22.91 1.93 26.16
C GLN A 564 -21.59 1.21 25.97
N VAL A 565 -21.38 0.22 26.84
CA VAL A 565 -20.29 -0.74 26.71
C VAL A 565 -20.94 -2.10 26.67
N GLU A 566 -20.83 -2.79 25.53
CA GLU A 566 -21.36 -4.13 25.34
C GLU A 566 -20.72 -5.13 26.31
N LYS A 567 -19.39 -5.10 26.42
CA LYS A 567 -18.65 -6.01 27.29
C LYS A 567 -17.39 -5.39 27.88
N TRP A 568 -17.17 -5.61 29.17
CA TRP A 568 -15.92 -5.24 29.86
C TRP A 568 -14.97 -6.45 29.93
N TYR A 569 -13.67 -6.19 29.75
CA TYR A 569 -12.57 -7.16 29.98
C TYR A 569 -11.69 -6.75 31.19
N LEU A 570 -12.28 -5.89 32.03
CA LEU A 570 -11.77 -5.48 33.33
C LEU A 570 -12.75 -5.96 34.39
N THR A 571 -12.23 -6.49 35.48
CA THR A 571 -13.03 -6.75 36.68
C THR A 571 -13.53 -5.44 37.31
N ASP A 572 -14.55 -5.50 38.16
CA ASP A 572 -15.10 -4.32 38.84
C ASP A 572 -14.04 -3.54 39.64
N TRP A 573 -13.12 -4.28 40.27
CA TRP A 573 -12.00 -3.69 40.99
C TRP A 573 -11.04 -2.97 40.04
N GLU A 574 -10.70 -3.57 38.90
CA GLU A 574 -9.82 -2.95 37.91
C GLU A 574 -10.44 -1.73 37.24
N ARG A 575 -11.75 -1.73 37.01
CA ARG A 575 -12.47 -0.53 36.52
C ARG A 575 -12.36 0.64 37.50
N THR A 576 -12.37 0.33 38.80
CA THR A 576 -12.35 1.34 39.87
C THR A 576 -10.93 1.80 40.23
N ASN A 577 -9.90 0.99 39.98
CA ASN A 577 -8.53 1.27 40.44
C ASN A 577 -7.49 1.30 39.31
N THR A 578 -7.63 0.44 38.30
CA THR A 578 -6.60 0.24 37.25
C THR A 578 -6.89 1.07 36.00
N LEU A 579 -8.17 1.28 35.63
CA LEU A 579 -8.57 1.98 34.40
C LEU A 579 -7.90 3.36 34.26
N TYR A 580 -7.76 4.08 35.36
CA TYR A 580 -7.17 5.43 35.40
C TYR A 580 -5.65 5.45 35.18
N SER A 581 -4.97 4.30 35.29
CA SER A 581 -3.53 4.20 35.00
C SER A 581 -3.22 4.23 33.50
N TYR A 582 -4.21 4.02 32.63
CA TYR A 582 -4.06 4.16 31.18
C TYR A 582 -4.26 5.64 30.80
N ARG A 583 -3.18 6.33 30.42
CA ARG A 583 -3.22 7.76 30.07
C ARG A 583 -3.98 8.01 28.76
N PHE A 584 -3.94 7.06 27.83
CA PHE A 584 -4.75 7.10 26.61
C PHE A 584 -5.09 5.69 26.14
N GLY A 585 -5.89 5.61 25.09
CA GLY A 585 -6.12 4.38 24.37
C GLY A 585 -6.29 4.63 22.88
N TYR A 586 -6.65 3.58 22.16
CA TYR A 586 -7.06 3.66 20.76
C TYR A 586 -8.16 2.65 20.52
N LEU A 587 -8.94 2.88 19.47
CA LEU A 587 -9.95 1.93 19.05
C LEU A 587 -9.31 0.90 18.11
N LYS A 588 -9.77 -0.34 18.21
CA LYS A 588 -9.47 -1.39 17.25
C LYS A 588 -10.76 -2.04 16.80
N LEU A 589 -11.00 -2.07 15.49
CA LEU A 589 -12.08 -2.83 14.88
C LEU A 589 -11.48 -4.14 14.38
N ALA A 590 -11.96 -5.28 14.88
CA ALA A 590 -11.44 -6.60 14.55
C ALA A 590 -12.54 -7.68 14.54
N PRO A 591 -12.37 -8.80 13.83
CA PRO A 591 -13.26 -9.95 13.91
C PRO A 591 -13.48 -10.43 15.35
N VAL A 592 -14.75 -10.67 15.71
CA VAL A 592 -15.12 -11.30 16.99
C VAL A 592 -14.86 -12.80 16.90
N THR A 593 -14.11 -13.36 17.84
CA THR A 593 -13.84 -14.79 17.94
C THR A 593 -14.74 -15.46 18.99
N ALA A 594 -15.07 -16.75 18.78
CA ALA A 594 -16.03 -17.48 19.62
C ALA A 594 -15.68 -17.52 21.13
N ASN A 595 -14.39 -17.43 21.48
CA ASN A 595 -13.91 -17.54 22.86
C ASN A 595 -13.94 -16.20 23.64
N GLU A 596 -14.30 -15.10 22.98
CA GLU A 596 -14.25 -13.77 23.60
C GLU A 596 -15.35 -13.55 24.61
N ASP A 597 -16.55 -14.08 24.39
CA ASP A 597 -17.72 -13.80 25.25
C ASP A 597 -17.64 -14.49 26.61
N THR A 598 -16.88 -15.58 26.75
CA THR A 598 -16.62 -16.26 28.03
C THR A 598 -15.38 -15.75 28.76
N SER A 599 -14.44 -15.13 28.04
CA SER A 599 -13.18 -14.66 28.62
C SER A 599 -13.38 -13.38 29.46
N GLN A 600 -12.82 -13.37 30.69
CA GLN A 600 -12.75 -12.16 31.53
C GLN A 600 -11.59 -11.25 31.12
N HIS A 601 -10.54 -11.82 30.51
CA HIS A 601 -9.37 -11.10 30.04
C HIS A 601 -9.06 -11.50 28.60
N LEU A 602 -8.97 -10.52 27.72
CA LEU A 602 -8.66 -10.71 26.31
C LEU A 602 -7.27 -10.16 26.03
N THR A 603 -6.33 -11.03 25.66
CA THR A 603 -4.92 -10.69 25.46
C THR A 603 -4.52 -10.60 23.99
N HIS A 604 -5.21 -11.33 23.11
CA HIS A 604 -4.93 -11.34 21.68
C HIS A 604 -6.21 -11.05 20.89
N LEU A 605 -6.11 -10.11 19.96
CA LEU A 605 -7.16 -9.76 19.02
C LEU A 605 -6.64 -10.06 17.60
N PRO A 606 -7.49 -10.60 16.69
CA PRO A 606 -7.10 -10.81 15.29
C PRO A 606 -6.64 -9.52 14.59
N SER A 607 -6.11 -9.66 13.38
CA SER A 607 -5.80 -8.51 12.53
C SER A 607 -7.04 -7.65 12.28
N GLY A 608 -6.88 -6.33 12.28
CA GLY A 608 -7.96 -5.38 12.08
C GLY A 608 -7.44 -3.98 11.80
N LEU A 609 -8.33 -2.99 11.98
CA LEU A 609 -8.01 -1.58 11.78
C LEU A 609 -7.89 -0.88 13.13
N VAL A 610 -6.85 -0.06 13.28
CA VAL A 610 -6.55 0.70 14.50
C VAL A 610 -6.80 2.18 14.24
N SER A 611 -7.40 2.88 15.20
CA SER A 611 -7.56 4.33 15.15
C SER A 611 -6.30 5.06 15.61
N PRO A 612 -6.19 6.38 15.38
CA PRO A 612 -5.25 7.21 16.13
C PRO A 612 -5.47 7.10 17.65
N PRO A 613 -4.46 7.47 18.46
CA PRO A 613 -4.62 7.62 19.90
C PRO A 613 -5.75 8.59 20.27
N ILE A 614 -6.58 8.20 21.24
CA ILE A 614 -7.69 8.98 21.78
C ILE A 614 -7.62 9.04 23.30
N SER A 615 -8.20 10.10 23.87
CA SER A 615 -8.46 10.14 25.31
C SER A 615 -9.56 9.13 25.68
N ILE A 616 -9.40 8.48 26.83
CA ILE A 616 -10.37 7.52 27.37
C ILE A 616 -11.13 8.07 28.59
N HIS A 617 -11.07 9.38 28.85
CA HIS A 617 -11.68 10.01 30.03
C HIS A 617 -13.19 9.81 30.12
N TRP A 618 -13.87 9.60 28.99
CA TRP A 618 -15.28 9.29 28.93
C TRP A 618 -15.61 7.91 29.52
N LEU A 619 -14.70 6.93 29.42
CA LEU A 619 -14.85 5.60 30.05
C LEU A 619 -14.91 5.66 31.58
N TRP A 620 -14.34 6.70 32.20
CA TRP A 620 -14.27 6.86 33.65
C TRP A 620 -15.63 7.01 34.34
N THR A 621 -16.63 7.46 33.58
CA THR A 621 -17.97 7.77 34.11
C THR A 621 -19.03 6.74 33.72
N ILE A 622 -18.74 5.86 32.76
CA ILE A 622 -19.71 4.89 32.23
C ILE A 622 -19.88 3.73 33.19
N ASN A 623 -21.14 3.40 33.49
CA ASN A 623 -21.51 2.33 34.43
C ASN A 623 -20.83 2.48 35.81
N ASN A 624 -20.37 3.68 36.15
CA ASN A 624 -19.78 3.94 37.45
C ASN A 624 -20.91 3.97 38.49
N PRO A 625 -20.81 3.19 39.60
CA PRO A 625 -21.83 3.10 40.64
C PRO A 625 -22.32 4.45 41.17
N GLN A 626 -21.49 5.49 41.13
CA GLN A 626 -21.83 6.85 41.58
C GLN A 626 -22.83 7.59 40.67
N PHE A 627 -23.01 7.15 39.42
CA PHE A 627 -23.84 7.83 38.41
C PHE A 627 -24.99 6.96 37.86
N VAL A 628 -25.33 5.84 38.51
CA VAL A 628 -26.37 4.90 38.05
C VAL A 628 -27.78 5.46 38.31
N SER A 629 -28.06 6.66 37.78
CA SER A 629 -29.42 7.12 37.49
C SER A 629 -29.78 6.64 36.09
N SER A 630 -31.00 6.11 35.91
CA SER A 630 -31.52 5.67 34.61
C SER A 630 -31.90 6.83 33.67
N THR A 631 -31.85 8.08 34.16
CA THR A 631 -32.20 9.28 33.40
C THR A 631 -30.99 10.21 33.33
N TYR A 632 -30.57 10.57 32.11
CA TYR A 632 -29.51 11.56 31.89
C TYR A 632 -30.07 12.96 32.17
N SER A 633 -29.89 13.45 33.40
CA SER A 633 -30.26 14.82 33.76
C SER A 633 -29.11 15.79 33.48
N GLN A 634 -29.39 17.10 33.32
CA GLN A 634 -28.32 18.12 33.24
C GLN A 634 -27.40 18.10 34.47
N GLN A 635 -27.96 17.76 35.63
CA GLN A 635 -27.21 17.60 36.88
C GLN A 635 -26.19 16.45 36.80
N ASP A 636 -26.50 15.38 36.06
CA ASP A 636 -25.56 14.27 35.84
C ASP A 636 -24.41 14.65 34.91
N ALA A 637 -24.65 15.53 33.94
CA ALA A 637 -23.58 16.02 33.07
C ALA A 637 -22.55 16.84 33.85
N GLU A 638 -23.03 17.74 34.72
CA GLU A 638 -22.16 18.54 35.59
C GLU A 638 -21.40 17.67 36.60
N SER A 639 -22.05 16.66 37.19
CA SER A 639 -21.40 15.75 38.14
C SER A 639 -20.31 14.90 37.48
N ARG A 640 -20.54 14.43 36.25
CA ARG A 640 -19.53 13.73 35.43
C ARG A 640 -18.37 14.64 35.08
N MET A 641 -18.63 15.87 34.65
CA MET A 641 -17.58 16.86 34.38
C MET A 641 -16.73 17.13 35.62
N HIS A 642 -17.38 17.29 36.78
CA HIS A 642 -16.70 17.49 38.05
C HIS A 642 -15.82 16.28 38.40
N PHE A 643 -16.33 15.06 38.22
CA PHE A 643 -15.57 13.83 38.45
C PHE A 643 -14.34 13.72 37.55
N VAL A 644 -14.50 13.95 36.23
CA VAL A 644 -13.37 13.96 35.30
C VAL A 644 -12.34 15.02 35.70
N SER A 645 -12.77 16.22 36.10
CA SER A 645 -11.88 17.28 36.58
C SER A 645 -11.09 16.86 37.83
N THR A 646 -11.73 16.23 38.81
CA THR A 646 -11.07 15.75 40.02
C THR A 646 -10.06 14.66 39.69
N LYS A 647 -10.47 13.66 38.91
CA LYS A 647 -9.59 12.55 38.53
C LYS A 647 -8.40 13.02 37.67
N ALA A 648 -8.63 13.93 36.73
CA ALA A 648 -7.56 14.52 35.93
C ALA A 648 -6.59 15.35 36.78
N THR A 649 -7.08 15.99 37.86
CA THR A 649 -6.22 16.70 38.81
C THR A 649 -5.29 15.74 39.54
N GLU A 650 -5.79 14.59 40.00
CA GLU A 650 -4.97 13.53 40.62
C GLU A 650 -3.90 13.01 39.63
N ILE A 651 -4.30 12.64 38.41
CA ILE A 651 -3.36 12.15 37.37
C ILE A 651 -2.31 13.20 37.02
N CYS A 652 -2.68 14.49 36.96
CA CYS A 652 -1.75 15.59 36.73
C CYS A 652 -0.71 15.71 37.86
N HIS A 653 -1.13 15.56 39.12
CA HIS A 653 -0.21 15.56 40.27
C HIS A 653 0.74 14.36 40.25
N ASP A 654 0.21 13.16 39.94
CA ASP A 654 1.02 11.94 39.82
C ASP A 654 2.06 12.07 38.71
N TRP A 655 1.66 12.54 37.53
CA TRP A 655 2.59 12.82 36.44
C TRP A 655 3.64 13.87 36.82
N PHE A 656 3.24 14.95 37.51
CA PHE A 656 4.18 16.01 37.91
C PHE A 656 5.24 15.50 38.90
N ALA A 657 4.87 14.56 39.77
CA ALA A 657 5.77 13.87 40.69
C ALA A 657 6.67 12.87 39.95
N GLU A 658 6.09 12.04 39.07
CA GLU A 658 6.80 11.08 38.23
C GLU A 658 7.87 11.76 37.36
N ASP A 659 7.49 12.79 36.60
CA ASP A 659 8.39 13.55 35.73
C ASP A 659 9.48 14.29 36.53
N GLY A 660 9.17 14.66 37.77
CA GLY A 660 10.11 15.29 38.70
C GLY A 660 11.13 14.37 39.33
N ALA A 661 10.83 13.07 39.42
CA ALA A 661 11.77 12.06 39.88
C ALA A 661 12.76 11.66 38.77
N GLN A 662 12.47 11.99 37.52
CA GLN A 662 13.36 11.77 36.37
C GLN A 662 14.39 12.90 36.26
N TYR A 663 15.49 12.64 35.54
CA TYR A 663 16.47 13.69 35.25
C TYR A 663 15.83 14.84 34.46
N ASN A 664 16.35 16.04 34.69
CA ASN A 664 15.87 17.26 34.03
C ASN A 664 16.53 17.39 32.64
N PHE A 665 15.74 17.17 31.59
CA PHE A 665 16.17 17.21 30.19
C PHE A 665 16.09 18.60 29.54
N ILE A 666 15.45 19.56 30.23
CA ILE A 666 15.12 20.87 29.68
C ILE A 666 16.38 21.68 29.38
N ARG A 667 17.38 21.61 30.26
CA ARG A 667 18.65 22.32 30.08
C ARG A 667 19.38 21.85 28.82
N ASP A 668 19.46 20.54 28.62
CA ASP A 668 20.14 19.95 27.46
C ASP A 668 19.36 20.26 26.17
N THR A 669 18.02 20.24 26.26
CA THR A 669 17.13 20.63 25.16
C THR A 669 17.33 22.08 24.75
N GLU A 670 17.33 23.01 25.70
CA GLU A 670 17.54 24.43 25.39
C GLU A 670 18.96 24.71 24.90
N THR A 671 19.97 24.00 25.41
CA THR A 671 21.36 24.21 24.99
C THR A 671 21.61 23.69 23.56
N ASN A 672 21.05 22.53 23.21
CA ASN A 672 21.37 21.85 21.95
C ASN A 672 20.30 22.02 20.86
N ALA A 673 19.09 22.40 21.23
CA ALA A 673 17.95 22.62 20.33
C ALA A 673 17.06 23.79 20.80
N SER A 674 17.67 24.92 21.20
CA SER A 674 16.95 26.18 21.42
C SER A 674 16.15 26.54 20.17
N CYS A 675 14.91 26.97 20.33
CA CYS A 675 14.07 27.36 19.21
C CYS A 675 14.64 28.59 18.51
N PRO A 676 14.61 28.65 17.16
CA PRO A 676 14.90 29.87 16.43
C PRO A 676 13.96 30.99 16.86
N CYS A 677 14.48 32.20 17.07
CA CYS A 677 13.68 33.32 17.60
C CYS A 677 12.57 33.78 16.63
N VAL A 678 12.77 33.61 15.32
CA VAL A 678 11.80 33.95 14.27
C VAL A 678 11.63 32.81 13.26
N GLU A 679 10.45 32.71 12.65
CA GLU A 679 10.08 31.64 11.71
C GLU A 679 11.04 31.55 10.51
N SER A 680 11.55 32.69 10.02
CA SER A 680 12.49 32.73 8.90
C SER A 680 13.80 31.99 9.19
N GLN A 681 14.24 31.98 10.45
CA GLN A 681 15.42 31.23 10.89
C GLN A 681 15.11 29.72 10.91
N ALA A 682 13.95 29.33 11.43
CA ALA A 682 13.53 27.92 11.43
C ALA A 682 13.43 27.34 10.02
N ARG A 683 13.02 28.16 9.04
CA ARG A 683 12.91 27.76 7.64
C ARG A 683 14.25 27.44 6.97
N VAL A 684 15.33 28.11 7.36
CA VAL A 684 16.67 27.87 6.80
C VAL A 684 17.45 26.80 7.58
N ASP A 685 17.07 26.55 8.82
CA ASP A 685 17.73 25.60 9.73
C ASP A 685 17.20 24.17 9.60
N ILE A 686 17.08 23.70 8.35
CA ILE A 686 16.45 22.41 8.00
C ILE A 686 17.18 21.17 8.53
N GLY A 687 18.46 21.32 8.91
CA GLY A 687 19.24 20.24 9.50
C GLY A 687 18.85 19.95 10.95
N ARG A 688 18.37 20.96 11.70
CA ARG A 688 17.95 20.81 13.09
C ARG A 688 16.45 20.84 13.26
N PHE A 689 15.73 21.63 12.46
CA PHE A 689 14.30 21.82 12.56
C PHE A 689 13.60 21.45 11.25
N MET A 690 12.48 20.76 11.36
CA MET A 690 11.59 20.48 10.24
C MET A 690 10.20 21.05 10.52
N PRO A 691 9.41 21.40 9.50
CA PRO A 691 8.01 21.74 9.71
C PRO A 691 7.30 20.61 10.45
N HIS A 692 6.52 20.96 11.48
CA HIS A 692 5.75 19.96 12.21
C HIS A 692 4.74 19.31 11.24
N PRO A 693 4.80 17.97 11.01
CA PRO A 693 4.06 17.30 9.94
C PRO A 693 2.55 17.55 9.97
N ARG A 694 2.03 17.83 11.16
CA ARG A 694 0.60 18.03 11.39
C ARG A 694 0.21 19.51 11.40
N CYS A 695 1.10 20.42 11.81
CA CYS A 695 0.71 21.76 12.30
C CYS A 695 1.31 22.92 11.51
N SER A 696 2.23 22.67 10.58
CA SER A 696 2.79 23.70 9.72
C SER A 696 1.87 23.96 8.52
N GLN A 697 1.59 25.23 8.22
CA GLN A 697 1.02 25.65 6.95
C GLN A 697 2.10 25.56 5.87
N LEU A 698 2.23 24.35 5.31
CA LEU A 698 2.51 24.10 3.89
C LEU A 698 3.41 25.14 3.18
N HIS A 699 4.74 24.99 3.27
CA HIS A 699 5.61 25.42 2.16
C HIS A 699 6.91 24.60 1.98
N PHE A 700 7.38 23.78 2.92
CA PHE A 700 8.71 23.14 2.80
C PHE A 700 8.78 21.70 3.35
N CYS A 701 8.12 20.74 2.70
CA CYS A 701 8.59 19.34 2.73
C CYS A 701 9.26 18.93 1.41
N TYR A 702 9.77 19.90 0.64
CA TYR A 702 10.77 19.64 -0.39
C TYR A 702 12.14 19.94 0.22
N PRO A 703 13.15 19.07 0.09
CA PRO A 703 14.52 19.48 0.35
C PRO A 703 14.83 20.69 -0.53
N ALA A 704 15.19 21.81 0.09
CA ALA A 704 15.59 23.03 -0.60
C ALA A 704 16.74 22.67 -1.54
N SER A 705 16.48 22.72 -2.85
CA SER A 705 17.50 22.72 -3.86
C SER A 705 18.33 23.99 -3.68
N HIS A 706 19.43 23.91 -2.92
CA HIS A 706 20.51 24.85 -3.11
C HIS A 706 21.12 24.55 -4.48
N GLU A 707 20.96 25.51 -5.40
CA GLU A 707 21.69 25.56 -6.66
C GLU A 707 23.19 25.51 -6.35
N GLY A 708 23.79 24.33 -6.47
CA GLY A 708 25.22 24.18 -6.23
C GLY A 708 25.63 22.75 -5.92
N ASN A 709 26.12 22.06 -6.94
CA ASN A 709 26.87 20.81 -6.90
C ASN A 709 26.12 19.53 -6.48
N GLN A 710 26.03 18.63 -7.46
CA GLN A 710 25.73 17.22 -7.33
C GLN A 710 26.56 16.57 -6.21
N THR A 711 25.94 16.21 -5.08
CA THR A 711 26.17 14.98 -4.27
C THR A 711 25.58 15.12 -2.85
N THR A 712 24.27 14.89 -2.69
CA THR A 712 23.71 14.43 -1.40
C THR A 712 22.65 13.37 -1.66
N LEU A 713 23.02 12.12 -1.37
CA LEU A 713 22.13 10.96 -1.27
C LEU A 713 21.30 11.04 0.03
N ALA A 714 20.11 10.43 -0.02
CA ALA A 714 19.20 10.07 1.09
C ALA A 714 17.96 10.97 1.34
N GLN A 715 17.03 10.96 0.39
CA GLN A 715 15.64 10.56 0.71
C GLN A 715 15.27 9.40 -0.22
N PRO A 716 14.63 8.32 0.26
CA PRO A 716 13.96 7.40 -0.64
C PRO A 716 12.86 8.22 -1.30
N ARG A 717 12.95 8.44 -2.61
CA ARG A 717 11.82 8.90 -3.41
C ARG A 717 10.67 7.94 -3.12
N THR A 718 9.75 8.30 -2.24
CA THR A 718 8.42 7.72 -2.29
C THR A 718 7.87 8.19 -3.63
N HIS A 719 7.87 7.27 -4.60
CA HIS A 719 7.61 7.50 -6.02
C HIS A 719 6.17 7.97 -6.36
N THR A 720 5.48 8.64 -5.44
CA THR A 720 4.09 9.09 -5.57
C THR A 720 3.99 10.58 -5.27
N GLY A 721 4.26 11.43 -6.27
CA GLY A 721 4.30 12.89 -6.14
C GLY A 721 2.96 13.60 -5.82
N VAL A 722 1.91 12.88 -5.41
CA VAL A 722 0.59 13.47 -5.12
C VAL A 722 0.01 12.96 -3.78
N GLY A 723 0.76 12.16 -3.01
CA GLY A 723 0.39 11.82 -1.64
C GLY A 723 0.36 13.05 -0.73
N ASP A 724 1.30 13.98 -0.91
CA ASP A 724 1.48 15.13 -0.02
C ASP A 724 0.36 16.18 -0.12
N LEU A 725 -0.26 16.33 -1.30
CA LEU A 725 -1.58 16.93 -1.56
C LEU A 725 -2.65 16.62 -0.49
N TYR A 726 -3.20 15.42 -0.61
CA TYR A 726 -4.39 15.00 0.13
C TYR A 726 -4.09 14.53 1.55
N ALA A 727 -2.84 14.13 1.82
CA ALA A 727 -2.31 13.94 3.16
C ALA A 727 -2.58 15.12 4.10
N LYS A 728 -2.54 16.37 3.61
CA LYS A 728 -2.54 17.59 4.44
C LYS A 728 -3.83 17.84 5.23
N GLU A 729 -4.99 17.62 4.63
CA GLU A 729 -6.26 17.77 5.34
C GLU A 729 -6.52 16.58 6.29
N ILE A 730 -5.96 15.40 5.98
CA ILE A 730 -6.13 14.16 6.75
C ILE A 730 -5.18 14.08 7.96
N PHE A 731 -4.00 14.73 7.91
CA PHE A 731 -2.98 14.65 8.97
C PHE A 731 -3.01 15.79 10.00
N ARG A 732 -3.93 16.76 9.92
CA ARG A 732 -4.14 17.74 11.00
C ARG A 732 -4.76 17.06 12.23
N ASP A 733 -3.92 16.40 13.03
CA ASP A 733 -4.29 15.73 14.29
C ASP A 733 -4.20 16.70 15.50
N ILE A 734 -4.65 16.23 16.66
CA ILE A 734 -4.94 17.02 17.85
C ILE A 734 -3.86 18.03 18.26
N THR A 735 -2.61 17.67 18.01
CA THR A 735 -1.43 18.51 18.25
C THR A 735 -1.45 19.85 17.53
N CYS A 736 -2.38 20.13 16.61
CA CYS A 736 -2.42 21.39 15.86
C CYS A 736 -3.49 22.36 16.31
N GLN A 737 -4.65 21.88 16.76
CA GLN A 737 -5.61 22.73 17.48
C GLN A 737 -5.38 22.73 18.99
N THR A 738 -4.45 21.94 19.54
CA THR A 738 -3.89 22.33 20.85
C THR A 738 -3.01 23.58 20.71
N MET A 739 -2.46 23.87 19.53
CA MET A 739 -1.58 25.01 19.18
C MET A 739 -2.36 26.22 18.65
N ILE A 740 -3.43 26.62 19.35
CA ILE A 740 -4.29 27.73 18.92
C ILE A 740 -3.49 29.04 18.99
N GLY A 741 -3.54 29.81 17.89
CA GLY A 741 -2.79 31.06 17.71
C GLY A 741 -1.44 30.92 17.00
N ALA A 742 -0.91 29.70 16.82
CA ALA A 742 0.30 29.49 16.04
C ALA A 742 -0.01 29.46 14.54
N LYS A 743 0.71 30.26 13.75
CA LYS A 743 0.68 30.22 12.28
C LYS A 743 1.41 28.98 11.77
N ASN A 744 2.64 28.77 12.25
CA ASN A 744 3.51 27.68 11.83
C ASN A 744 4.24 27.10 13.04
N CYS A 745 4.40 25.78 13.04
CA CYS A 745 5.19 25.06 14.01
C CYS A 745 6.28 24.25 13.33
N TYR A 746 7.44 24.21 13.97
CA TYR A 746 8.59 23.42 13.62
C TYR A 746 8.93 22.51 14.80
N MET A 747 9.55 21.39 14.52
CA MET A 747 10.05 20.49 15.55
C MET A 747 11.47 20.05 15.23
N SER A 748 12.20 19.56 16.23
CA SER A 748 13.52 19.00 15.99
C SER A 748 13.43 17.88 14.93
N ALA A 749 14.29 17.91 13.91
CA ALA A 749 14.30 16.94 12.81
C ALA A 749 14.83 15.56 13.23
N GLN A 750 15.55 15.53 14.35
CA GLN A 750 16.10 14.34 14.99
C GLN A 750 15.95 14.49 16.51
N ASN A 751 16.26 13.43 17.24
CA ASN A 751 16.46 13.49 18.67
C ASN A 751 17.48 14.57 19.03
N ILE A 752 17.24 15.27 20.12
CA ILE A 752 18.21 16.21 20.66
C ILE A 752 19.45 15.42 21.09
N TYR A 753 20.63 15.89 20.73
CA TYR A 753 21.87 15.29 21.20
C TYR A 753 22.21 15.83 22.59
N GLY A 754 22.62 14.96 23.50
CA GLY A 754 23.21 15.32 24.78
C GLY A 754 24.72 15.51 24.61
N SER A 755 25.31 16.38 25.43
CA SER A 755 26.76 16.57 25.50
C SER A 755 27.21 16.33 26.94
N TYR A 756 28.28 15.57 27.16
CA TYR A 756 28.88 15.51 28.48
C TYR A 756 29.51 16.87 28.79
N ALA A 757 28.89 17.63 29.70
CA ALA A 757 29.62 18.70 30.37
C ALA A 757 30.59 18.03 31.36
N GLY A 758 31.81 17.73 30.91
CA GLY A 758 32.89 17.44 31.85
C GLY A 758 33.10 18.63 32.80
N GLU A 759 33.74 18.40 33.94
CA GLU A 759 34.19 19.49 34.82
C GLU A 759 35.32 20.28 34.11
N GLY A 760 34.96 21.23 33.25
CA GLY A 760 35.93 22.11 32.59
C GLY A 760 35.31 22.96 31.48
N SER A 761 35.59 24.26 31.50
CA SER A 761 35.19 25.25 30.49
C SER A 761 36.19 25.39 29.32
N GLY A 762 37.00 24.36 29.08
CA GLY A 762 38.02 24.37 28.03
C GLY A 762 37.49 23.84 26.70
N TYR A 763 38.15 24.22 25.60
CA TYR A 763 37.92 23.74 24.22
C TYR A 763 37.83 22.20 24.09
N GLU A 764 38.33 21.45 25.07
CA GLU A 764 38.23 19.99 25.12
C GLU A 764 36.82 19.47 25.47
N SER A 765 35.95 20.27 26.14
CA SER A 765 34.57 19.85 26.43
C SER A 765 33.68 19.78 25.19
N GLU A 766 33.99 20.56 24.14
CA GLU A 766 33.33 20.51 22.84
C GLU A 766 33.60 19.20 22.08
N LYS A 767 34.68 18.48 22.43
CA LYS A 767 35.02 17.16 21.85
C LYS A 767 34.39 15.99 22.59
N THR A 768 33.54 16.23 23.59
CA THR A 768 32.81 15.13 24.23
C THR A 768 31.89 14.47 23.21
N ALA A 769 31.88 13.13 23.20
CA ALA A 769 31.02 12.39 22.31
C ALA A 769 29.57 12.77 22.61
N ARG A 770 28.91 13.40 21.63
CA ARG A 770 27.47 13.65 21.69
C ARG A 770 26.75 12.30 21.69
N PHE A 771 25.81 12.13 22.60
CA PHE A 771 24.97 10.93 22.65
C PHE A 771 23.55 11.28 22.23
N GLN A 772 22.87 10.36 21.54
CA GLN A 772 21.48 10.55 21.15
C GLN A 772 20.61 10.45 22.42
N THR A 773 19.80 11.47 22.68
CA THR A 773 18.81 11.43 23.77
C THR A 773 17.46 10.96 23.24
N HIS A 774 16.44 10.99 24.08
CA HIS A 774 15.06 10.71 23.68
C HIS A 774 14.25 11.99 23.47
N TYR A 775 14.85 13.18 23.57
CA TYR A 775 14.08 14.44 23.65
C TYR A 775 13.75 14.97 22.26
N GLY A 776 12.62 15.66 22.18
CA GLY A 776 12.24 16.49 21.05
C GLY A 776 12.11 17.95 21.46
N GLN A 777 12.08 18.84 20.47
CA GLN A 777 11.70 20.24 20.66
C GLN A 777 10.56 20.58 19.71
N VAL A 778 9.59 21.38 20.15
CA VAL A 778 8.59 22.00 19.27
C VAL A 778 8.68 23.52 19.43
N CYS A 779 8.73 24.23 18.31
CA CYS A 779 8.84 25.67 18.21
C CYS A 779 7.66 26.20 17.39
N CYS A 780 6.83 27.06 17.96
CA CYS A 780 5.66 27.59 17.27
C CYS A 780 5.69 29.11 17.22
N TYR A 781 5.23 29.63 16.09
CA TYR A 781 5.34 31.03 15.72
C TYR A 781 3.96 31.63 15.53
N ASP A 782 3.77 32.87 15.98
CA ASP A 782 2.53 33.64 15.79
C ASP A 782 2.37 34.11 14.33
N GLU A 783 1.31 34.88 14.06
CA GLU A 783 1.02 35.43 12.73
C GLU A 783 2.17 36.29 12.16
N GLU A 784 2.87 36.99 13.04
CA GLU A 784 4.02 37.86 12.73
C GLU A 784 5.33 37.07 12.55
N GLY A 785 5.31 35.74 12.79
CA GLY A 785 6.46 34.87 12.68
C GLY A 785 7.40 34.93 13.90
N LYS A 786 6.93 35.41 15.05
CA LYS A 786 7.69 35.48 16.30
C LYS A 786 7.47 34.24 17.15
N LEU A 787 8.52 33.78 17.82
CA LEU A 787 8.44 32.61 18.70
C LEU A 787 7.46 32.87 19.86
N MET A 788 6.46 32.01 19.98
CA MET A 788 5.48 32.06 21.06
C MET A 788 6.10 31.55 22.37
N GLN A 789 5.79 32.21 23.48
CA GLN A 789 6.29 31.86 24.81
C GLN A 789 5.16 31.51 25.78
N THR A 790 5.44 30.66 26.76
CA THR A 790 4.58 30.50 27.93
C THR A 790 4.70 31.76 28.78
N SER A 791 3.58 32.30 29.27
CA SER A 791 3.68 33.35 30.28
C SER A 791 4.06 32.70 31.61
N TYR A 792 5.09 33.22 32.30
CA TYR A 792 5.53 32.69 33.61
C TYR A 792 4.52 32.94 34.75
N GLN A 793 3.32 33.47 34.44
CA GLN A 793 2.35 33.84 35.45
C GLN A 793 1.74 32.57 36.07
N PRO A 794 1.71 32.45 37.42
CA PRO A 794 1.15 31.29 38.12
C PRO A 794 -0.36 31.06 37.85
N VAL A 795 -1.02 32.02 37.21
CA VAL A 795 -2.44 31.95 36.82
C VAL A 795 -2.57 32.21 35.32
N ILE A 796 -2.01 31.33 34.48
CA ILE A 796 -2.44 31.28 33.07
C ILE A 796 -3.85 30.69 33.07
N LYS A 797 -4.87 31.54 32.96
CA LYS A 797 -6.15 31.04 32.44
C LYS A 797 -5.93 30.82 30.95
N VAL A 798 -5.82 29.56 30.54
CA VAL A 798 -6.17 29.20 29.16
C VAL A 798 -7.66 29.53 29.05
N THR A 799 -7.99 30.74 28.61
CA THR A 799 -9.37 31.12 28.34
C THR A 799 -9.76 30.50 27.00
N ASP A 800 -11.04 30.18 26.83
CA ASP A 800 -11.55 29.64 25.57
C ASP A 800 -11.31 30.61 24.39
N ASP A 801 -11.21 31.92 24.70
CA ASP A 801 -11.02 33.00 23.72
C ASP A 801 -9.55 33.18 23.27
N THR A 802 -8.59 32.81 24.12
CA THR A 802 -7.13 32.94 23.85
C THR A 802 -6.34 31.71 24.33
N PRO A 803 -6.52 30.55 23.69
CA PRO A 803 -5.76 29.36 24.06
C PRO A 803 -4.35 29.38 23.45
N TYR A 804 -3.45 30.21 23.97
CA TYR A 804 -2.04 30.16 23.60
C TYR A 804 -1.46 28.79 23.96
N ASN A 805 -0.97 28.02 22.99
CA ASN A 805 -0.06 26.93 23.27
C ASN A 805 1.24 27.15 22.50
N PRO A 806 2.25 27.74 23.15
CA PRO A 806 3.58 27.86 22.58
C PRO A 806 4.17 26.47 22.38
N GLY A 807 5.09 26.32 21.43
CA GLY A 807 5.90 25.12 21.31
C GLY A 807 6.61 24.81 22.64
N TYR A 808 6.67 23.53 23.03
CA TYR A 808 7.31 23.09 24.26
C TYR A 808 8.22 21.88 24.01
N PRO A 809 9.26 21.69 24.85
CA PRO A 809 10.17 20.55 24.73
C PRO A 809 9.45 19.25 25.06
N LEU A 810 9.81 18.16 24.39
CA LEU A 810 9.19 16.85 24.55
C LEU A 810 10.18 15.90 25.21
N ARG A 811 9.76 15.18 26.25
CA ARG A 811 10.62 14.17 26.88
C ARG A 811 10.82 12.98 25.95
N ALA A 812 9.80 12.65 25.14
CA ALA A 812 9.90 11.64 24.10
C ALA A 812 9.82 12.29 22.71
N TYR A 813 10.76 11.93 21.85
CA TYR A 813 10.80 12.40 20.47
C TYR A 813 9.63 11.78 19.70
N GLU A 814 8.94 12.60 18.88
CA GLU A 814 7.72 12.18 18.18
C GLU A 814 7.90 10.91 17.35
N PHE A 815 9.05 10.75 16.70
CA PHE A 815 9.35 9.58 15.87
C PHE A 815 10.09 8.46 16.61
N GLY A 816 10.18 8.54 17.93
CA GLY A 816 10.84 7.56 18.78
C GLY A 816 12.36 7.59 18.67
N THR A 817 13.03 6.71 19.41
CA THR A 817 14.50 6.60 19.41
C THR A 817 14.86 5.14 19.17
N ASP A 818 15.68 4.82 18.17
CA ASP A 818 16.18 3.45 18.00
C ASP A 818 16.91 3.00 19.27
N PRO A 819 16.62 1.80 19.82
CA PRO A 819 15.92 0.65 19.22
C PRO A 819 14.40 0.55 19.46
N TYR A 820 13.74 1.63 19.88
CA TYR A 820 12.27 1.80 20.00
C TYR A 820 11.56 0.88 21.00
N ILE A 821 12.33 0.32 21.95
CA ILE A 821 11.85 -0.72 22.89
C ILE A 821 12.12 -0.35 24.35
N GLY A 822 12.57 0.87 24.61
CA GLY A 822 12.81 1.44 25.92
C GLY A 822 11.81 2.54 26.30
N GLN A 823 12.04 3.11 27.47
CA GLN A 823 11.26 4.22 28.00
C GLN A 823 11.45 5.45 27.11
N PHE A 824 10.37 6.15 26.75
CA PHE A 824 10.42 7.34 25.89
C PHE A 824 10.78 7.07 24.41
N GLU A 825 11.01 5.82 24.04
CA GLU A 825 11.54 5.47 22.72
C GLU A 825 10.47 5.11 21.69
N VAL A 826 9.22 4.85 22.10
CA VAL A 826 8.19 4.30 21.22
C VAL A 826 7.59 5.39 20.30
N PRO A 827 7.71 5.27 18.96
CA PRO A 827 7.28 6.32 18.04
C PRO A 827 5.79 6.68 18.19
N GLY A 828 5.49 7.97 18.33
CA GLY A 828 4.15 8.49 18.60
C GLY A 828 3.61 8.14 19.99
N LEU A 829 3.67 6.89 20.43
CA LEU A 829 3.02 6.47 21.68
C LEU A 829 3.69 7.04 22.93
N SER A 830 5.03 7.10 22.97
CA SER A 830 5.75 7.66 24.11
C SER A 830 5.51 9.16 24.27
N VAL A 831 5.53 9.93 23.19
CA VAL A 831 5.22 11.37 23.24
C VAL A 831 3.76 11.60 23.64
N PHE A 832 2.83 10.75 23.18
CA PHE A 832 1.44 10.80 23.65
C PHE A 832 1.34 10.54 25.15
N TYR A 833 2.05 9.53 25.66
CA TYR A 833 2.02 9.14 27.06
C TYR A 833 2.68 10.17 27.99
N HIS A 834 3.87 10.67 27.63
CA HIS A 834 4.72 11.50 28.51
C HIS A 834 4.55 13.00 28.34
N ASP A 835 4.03 13.46 27.20
CA ASP A 835 3.98 14.88 26.86
C ASP A 835 2.56 15.35 26.47
N TYR A 836 1.89 14.69 25.51
CA TYR A 836 0.56 15.16 25.06
C TYR A 836 -0.56 14.91 26.08
N MET A 837 -0.72 13.70 26.61
CA MET A 837 -1.81 13.42 27.56
C MET A 837 -1.67 14.22 28.86
N PRO A 838 -0.47 14.40 29.44
CA PRO A 838 -0.29 15.28 30.58
C PRO A 838 -0.74 16.72 30.34
N TYR A 839 -0.53 17.27 29.14
CA TYR A 839 -1.09 18.57 28.78
C TYR A 839 -2.63 18.57 28.89
N PHE A 840 -3.31 17.54 28.37
CA PHE A 840 -4.77 17.43 28.51
C PHE A 840 -5.21 17.31 29.96
N PHE A 841 -4.57 16.44 30.75
CA PHE A 841 -4.93 16.26 32.16
C PHE A 841 -4.75 17.56 32.96
N CYS A 842 -3.62 18.25 32.80
CA CYS A 842 -3.29 19.44 33.59
C CYS A 842 -3.95 20.74 33.07
N CYS A 843 -4.02 20.93 31.75
CA CYS A 843 -4.43 22.20 31.14
C CYS A 843 -5.86 22.22 30.59
N LYS A 844 -6.43 21.05 30.24
CA LYS A 844 -7.77 20.97 29.61
C LYS A 844 -8.84 20.34 30.50
N TYR A 845 -8.50 19.30 31.25
CA TYR A 845 -9.47 18.58 32.09
C TYR A 845 -9.46 19.04 33.54
N ALA A 846 -8.29 19.27 34.13
CA ALA A 846 -8.17 19.81 35.47
C ALA A 846 -8.42 21.33 35.51
N LYS A 847 -9.04 21.80 36.59
CA LYS A 847 -9.23 23.24 36.84
C LYS A 847 -7.94 23.86 37.40
N PHE A 848 -7.40 24.88 36.72
CA PHE A 848 -6.28 25.70 37.21
C PHE A 848 -5.05 24.88 37.65
N ARG A 849 -4.63 23.91 36.83
CA ARG A 849 -3.42 23.08 37.04
C ARG A 849 -2.41 23.16 35.89
N CYS A 850 -2.67 23.96 34.86
CA CYS A 850 -1.81 24.07 33.69
C CYS A 850 -0.38 24.56 34.02
N GLN A 851 -0.23 25.34 35.10
CA GLN A 851 1.06 25.78 35.61
C GLN A 851 1.99 24.60 35.98
N LEU A 852 1.44 23.46 36.41
CA LEU A 852 2.24 22.27 36.71
C LEU A 852 2.86 21.68 35.44
N PHE A 853 2.10 21.70 34.33
CA PHE A 853 2.59 21.24 33.04
C PHE A 853 3.71 22.15 32.53
N TYR A 854 3.46 23.45 32.42
CA TYR A 854 4.46 24.39 31.90
C TYR A 854 5.68 24.57 32.83
N TRP A 855 5.58 24.21 34.12
CA TRP A 855 6.76 24.10 34.98
C TRP A 855 7.71 22.98 34.56
N ARG A 856 7.16 21.85 34.09
CA ARG A 856 7.94 20.71 33.58
C ARG A 856 8.27 20.81 32.09
N ARG A 857 7.52 21.64 31.36
CA ARG A 857 7.59 21.81 29.89
C ARG A 857 7.57 23.30 29.51
N PRO A 858 8.53 24.12 29.98
CA PRO A 858 8.58 25.53 29.61
C PRO A 858 8.91 25.69 28.12
N SER A 859 8.30 26.67 27.43
CA SER A 859 8.68 26.97 26.05
C SER A 859 10.14 27.45 25.97
N SER A 860 10.78 27.22 24.83
CA SER A 860 12.14 27.70 24.59
C SER A 860 12.18 29.22 24.51
N GLY A 861 13.13 29.85 25.20
CA GLY A 861 13.30 31.31 25.18
C GLY A 861 14.11 31.85 24.01
N CYS A 862 14.58 30.99 23.10
CA CYS A 862 15.52 31.27 22.01
C CYS A 862 16.89 31.88 22.40
N GLN A 863 17.18 32.00 23.71
CA GLN A 863 18.37 32.69 24.22
C GLN A 863 19.68 31.98 23.89
N GLN A 864 19.62 30.65 23.68
CA GLN A 864 20.76 29.82 23.30
C GLN A 864 20.78 29.51 21.80
N TYR A 865 19.85 30.08 21.01
CA TYR A 865 19.81 29.82 19.57
C TYR A 865 21.02 30.43 18.86
N GLN A 866 21.78 29.57 18.19
CA GLN A 866 22.87 29.97 17.31
C GLN A 866 22.48 29.65 15.86
N PRO A 867 22.33 30.66 14.98
CA PRO A 867 22.05 30.43 13.56
C PRO A 867 23.12 29.51 12.92
N PRO A 868 22.75 28.68 11.93
CA PRO A 868 23.75 27.89 11.19
C PRO A 868 24.77 28.82 10.52
N ALA A 869 26.06 28.47 10.59
CA ALA A 869 27.09 29.15 9.82
C ALA A 869 26.86 28.86 8.32
N VAL A 870 26.75 29.92 7.51
CA VAL A 870 26.56 29.83 6.04
C VAL A 870 27.84 29.34 5.38
#